data_AF-D6CHS9-F1
#
_entry.id   AF-D6CHS9-F1
#
_cell.length_a   1.000
_cell.length_b   1.000
_cell.length_c   1.000
_cell.angle_alpha   90.00
_cell.angle_beta   90.00
_cell.angle_gamma   90.00
#
_symmetry.space_group_name_H-M   'P 1'
#
loop_
_entity.id
_entity.type
_entity.pdbx_description
1 polymer ?
#
loop_
_entity_poly.entity_id
_entity_poly.type
_entity_poly.pdbx_seq_one_letter_code
_entity_poly.pdbx_strand_id
1 'polypeptide(L)'
;MFTSQKKRGKRGKYKGLFKKTVFYESPLSDKDISRIKGMVDLRETYQSLIEIQRHQDYSRTDFQVLLSKLNRDYDRFVSQFGYLNASVNRNLFDSDDKYSLLASLEDEYIDSKDQKVKYKKSLAFEKALVRPERVIARVSTALDAVNSSLSDGRGVDLDYMVSIYPEHSQAAILDELGDQVLMDPESYLRGERKYLSKNQFLSGDILNKIEVVQLLVEENNQECDWSHALDLLESVRPPRIHLADIEFKIGSRWIPQSVYGKFAFECFTNREFELSSPDVEQVIEVNPVDGQVHLKTSFAYRYPSAKDSSLGVSGSRYDTGREIFENLLNSNQPTITMTVTEGEKKKTITDLEKTSVLRAKEQHLQELFQEFVSRYPEVQQVIEESYNRLYNRTVSREYDGSHLVIDGLAQNISLRPHQENAIQRIVEEKRALLAHEVGSGKTLTMLGAGFKLKELGMVHKPLYVVPSSLSAQFGQEIMKFFPTKKVFVTTKKDFVKSRRKQFVSRIITGDYDAIVIGDSQFEKIPVSKERQMNYIEDKLNELREIKTHSENKYTVKEAEQSISGLEKQLEELQRFNRDSFIDFENLGIDFLFVDEAHHFKNIRPITGLGNVAGITNTTSKKNVDMEMKVRQIQEEHDFKNIVFATGTPVSNSISELYTMMNYIQPDILKRYQVDYFDSWVGAFGEIQNSMELAPTGDKYQPKKRFKKFVNLPELMKIYKETADIQTQDMLDLPVPEAHIIPIESELTENQKLYLEELVMRSDMVKCGTVDPSQITC
;
A
#
# COMPACT_ATOMS: atom_id res chain seq x y z
N MET A 1 -24.38 -0.03 -31.10
CA MET A 1 -24.88 -0.12 -29.70
C MET A 1 -25.59 -1.46 -29.52
N PHE A 2 -25.42 -2.16 -28.39
CA PHE A 2 -26.08 -3.45 -28.13
C PHE A 2 -26.92 -3.38 -26.84
N THR A 3 -28.18 -3.81 -26.89
CA THR A 3 -29.07 -3.97 -25.70
C THR A 3 -29.74 -5.34 -25.70
N SER A 4 -29.99 -5.90 -24.51
CA SER A 4 -30.42 -7.28 -24.28
C SER A 4 -31.52 -7.38 -23.21
N GLN A 5 -32.52 -8.24 -23.44
CA GLN A 5 -33.17 -9.06 -22.41
C GLN A 5 -33.61 -10.41 -23.00
N LYS A 6 -33.22 -11.52 -22.36
CA LYS A 6 -33.64 -12.89 -22.72
C LYS A 6 -34.87 -13.30 -21.91
N LYS A 7 -36.00 -13.56 -22.57
CA LYS A 7 -37.11 -14.36 -22.03
C LYS A 7 -37.57 -15.37 -23.07
N ARG A 8 -37.87 -16.59 -22.63
CA ARG A 8 -38.43 -17.66 -23.45
C ARG A 8 -39.88 -17.31 -23.80
N GLY A 9 -40.28 -17.47 -25.06
CA GLY A 9 -41.68 -17.24 -25.46
C GLY A 9 -42.60 -18.19 -24.68
N LYS A 10 -43.57 -17.63 -23.92
CA LYS A 10 -44.45 -18.44 -23.04
C LYS A 10 -45.78 -18.86 -23.69
N ARG A 11 -46.17 -18.30 -24.84
CA ARG A 11 -47.42 -18.61 -25.57
C ARG A 11 -47.28 -18.42 -27.09
N GLY A 12 -48.17 -19.06 -27.87
CA GLY A 12 -48.25 -18.95 -29.33
C GLY A 12 -47.31 -19.91 -30.09
N LYS A 13 -47.25 -19.76 -31.43
CA LYS A 13 -46.49 -20.59 -32.39
C LYS A 13 -44.97 -20.68 -32.11
N TYR A 14 -44.47 -19.92 -31.14
CA TYR A 14 -43.06 -19.84 -30.75
C TYR A 14 -42.80 -20.19 -29.27
N LYS A 15 -43.75 -20.86 -28.61
CA LYS A 15 -43.58 -21.34 -27.22
C LYS A 15 -42.42 -22.33 -27.14
N GLY A 16 -41.45 -22.07 -26.28
CA GLY A 16 -40.29 -22.94 -26.06
C GLY A 16 -39.02 -22.62 -26.89
N LEU A 17 -39.13 -21.79 -27.93
CA LEU A 17 -38.00 -21.35 -28.75
C LEU A 17 -37.18 -20.23 -28.07
N PHE A 18 -35.86 -20.27 -28.25
CA PHE A 18 -34.94 -19.24 -27.79
C PHE A 18 -34.78 -18.16 -28.86
N LYS A 19 -34.88 -16.89 -28.46
CA LYS A 19 -34.60 -15.76 -29.37
C LYS A 19 -33.10 -15.79 -29.71
N LYS A 20 -32.75 -16.23 -30.93
CA LYS A 20 -31.38 -16.12 -31.45
C LYS A 20 -31.15 -14.65 -31.80
N THR A 21 -30.46 -13.93 -30.92
CA THR A 21 -30.03 -12.56 -31.20
C THR A 21 -28.80 -12.63 -32.09
N VAL A 22 -28.97 -12.24 -33.35
CA VAL A 22 -27.86 -12.04 -34.28
C VAL A 22 -27.48 -10.56 -34.18
N PHE A 23 -26.19 -10.28 -34.02
CA PHE A 23 -25.66 -8.93 -33.98
C PHE A 23 -25.27 -8.52 -35.40
N TYR A 24 -25.81 -7.39 -35.86
CA TYR A 24 -25.45 -6.77 -37.13
C TYR A 24 -24.93 -5.37 -36.83
N GLU A 25 -23.91 -4.92 -37.54
CA GLU A 25 -23.56 -3.50 -37.57
C GLU A 25 -24.68 -2.76 -38.31
N SER A 26 -25.44 -1.95 -37.58
CA SER A 26 -26.32 -0.98 -38.20
C SER A 26 -25.48 0.24 -38.57
N PRO A 27 -25.59 0.78 -39.80
CA PRO A 27 -25.03 2.09 -40.10
C PRO A 27 -25.60 3.12 -39.12
N LEU A 28 -24.78 4.12 -38.78
CA LEU A 28 -25.18 5.25 -37.94
C LEU A 28 -26.34 5.98 -38.63
N SER A 29 -27.34 6.41 -37.86
CA SER A 29 -28.42 7.23 -38.41
C SER A 29 -27.89 8.61 -38.82
N ASP A 30 -28.54 9.31 -39.75
CA ASP A 30 -28.17 10.68 -40.13
C ASP A 30 -28.12 11.62 -38.92
N LYS A 31 -28.99 11.37 -37.93
CA LYS A 31 -29.00 12.10 -36.66
C LYS A 31 -27.76 11.80 -35.82
N ASP A 32 -27.31 10.55 -35.76
CA ASP A 32 -26.08 10.17 -35.04
C ASP A 32 -24.82 10.69 -35.75
N ILE A 33 -24.81 10.69 -37.09
CA ILE A 33 -23.74 11.31 -37.88
C ILE A 33 -23.68 12.82 -37.58
N SER A 34 -24.84 13.49 -37.55
CA SER A 34 -24.91 14.93 -37.25
C SER A 34 -24.44 15.25 -35.81
N ARG A 35 -24.79 14.39 -34.84
CA ARG A 35 -24.26 14.49 -33.47
C ARG A 35 -22.73 14.40 -33.45
N ILE A 36 -22.19 13.36 -34.07
CA ILE A 36 -20.74 13.12 -34.11
C ILE A 36 -20.02 14.30 -34.76
N LYS A 37 -20.52 14.80 -35.90
CA LYS A 37 -19.96 16.00 -36.56
C LYS A 37 -19.97 17.22 -35.64
N GLY A 38 -21.09 17.52 -34.99
CA GLY A 38 -21.16 18.63 -34.05
C GLY A 38 -20.20 18.50 -32.85
N MET A 39 -19.99 17.28 -32.35
CA MET A 39 -19.01 17.00 -31.29
C MET A 39 -17.56 17.14 -31.77
N VAL A 40 -17.27 16.74 -33.02
CA VAL A 40 -15.97 16.96 -33.67
C VAL A 40 -15.69 18.45 -33.81
N ASP A 41 -16.64 19.23 -34.32
CA ASP A 41 -16.49 20.68 -34.53
C ASP A 41 -16.23 21.42 -33.21
N LEU A 42 -16.95 21.04 -32.16
CA LEU A 42 -16.75 21.56 -30.81
C LEU A 42 -15.37 21.22 -30.25
N ARG A 43 -14.97 19.96 -30.39
CA ARG A 43 -13.65 19.50 -29.97
C ARG A 43 -12.55 20.29 -30.68
N GLU A 44 -12.59 20.38 -32.00
CA GLU A 44 -11.57 21.10 -32.79
C GLU A 44 -11.51 22.59 -32.43
N THR A 45 -12.67 23.22 -32.23
CA THR A 45 -12.73 24.61 -31.80
C THR A 45 -12.15 24.79 -30.39
N TYR A 46 -12.46 23.89 -29.46
CA TYR A 46 -11.91 23.95 -28.11
C TYR A 46 -10.40 23.68 -28.08
N GLN A 47 -9.89 22.76 -28.91
CA GLN A 47 -8.45 22.53 -29.05
C GLN A 47 -7.72 23.73 -29.62
N SER A 48 -8.29 24.38 -30.63
CA SER A 48 -7.73 25.62 -31.18
C SER A 48 -7.67 26.71 -30.11
N LEU A 49 -8.70 26.80 -29.26
CA LEU A 49 -8.74 27.73 -28.13
C LEU A 49 -7.65 27.42 -27.09
N ILE A 50 -7.39 26.15 -26.80
CA ILE A 50 -6.32 25.72 -25.88
C ILE A 50 -4.95 26.04 -26.46
N GLU A 51 -4.71 25.73 -27.73
CA GLU A 51 -3.41 25.88 -28.38
C GLU A 51 -2.94 27.33 -28.39
N ILE A 52 -3.83 28.29 -28.74
CA ILE A 52 -3.45 29.70 -28.73
C ILE A 52 -3.04 30.19 -27.33
N GLN A 53 -3.62 29.64 -26.26
CA GLN A 53 -3.32 30.07 -24.90
C GLN A 53 -1.98 29.55 -24.38
N ARG A 54 -1.33 28.60 -25.08
CA ARG A 54 -0.02 28.06 -24.69
C ARG A 54 1.11 29.07 -24.86
N HIS A 55 0.93 30.03 -25.76
CA HIS A 55 1.92 31.08 -26.01
C HIS A 55 1.69 32.27 -25.10
N GLN A 56 2.75 32.82 -24.51
CA GLN A 56 2.64 33.94 -23.57
C GLN A 56 2.03 35.21 -24.19
N ASP A 57 2.32 35.46 -25.48
CA ASP A 57 1.94 36.68 -26.20
C ASP A 57 0.76 36.48 -27.18
N TYR A 58 -0.17 35.59 -26.86
CA TYR A 58 -1.29 35.30 -27.75
C TYR A 58 -2.26 36.48 -27.93
N SER A 59 -2.84 36.57 -29.14
CA SER A 59 -3.81 37.60 -29.50
C SER A 59 -5.12 37.46 -28.72
N ARG A 60 -5.42 38.46 -27.88
CA ARG A 60 -6.69 38.51 -27.13
C ARG A 60 -7.91 38.60 -28.05
N THR A 61 -7.75 39.18 -29.24
CA THR A 61 -8.81 39.28 -30.24
C THR A 61 -9.15 37.90 -30.80
N ASP A 62 -8.13 37.13 -31.20
CA ASP A 62 -8.33 35.79 -31.76
C ASP A 62 -8.91 34.83 -30.72
N PHE A 63 -8.48 34.98 -29.45
CA PHE A 63 -9.10 34.29 -28.33
C PHE A 63 -10.60 34.57 -28.20
N GLN A 64 -11.00 35.84 -28.23
CA GLN A 64 -12.43 36.21 -28.14
C GLN A 64 -13.25 35.69 -29.32
N VAL A 65 -12.66 35.67 -30.53
CA VAL A 65 -13.31 35.09 -31.72
C VAL A 65 -13.55 33.60 -31.55
N LEU A 66 -12.54 32.83 -31.12
CA LEU A 66 -12.66 31.40 -30.89
C LEU A 66 -13.61 31.08 -29.72
N LEU A 67 -13.57 31.85 -28.63
CA LEU A 67 -14.46 31.69 -27.48
C LEU A 67 -15.92 31.93 -27.86
N SER A 68 -16.19 32.97 -28.66
CA SER A 68 -17.52 33.28 -29.17
C SER A 68 -18.03 32.17 -30.10
N LYS A 69 -17.15 31.64 -30.96
CA LYS A 69 -17.45 30.50 -31.83
C LYS A 69 -17.81 29.26 -31.00
N LEU A 70 -17.00 28.93 -29.99
CA LEU A 70 -17.21 27.79 -29.11
C LEU A 70 -18.58 27.88 -28.39
N ASN A 71 -18.90 29.05 -27.83
CA ASN A 71 -20.19 29.30 -27.19
C ASN A 71 -21.36 29.08 -28.14
N ARG A 72 -21.32 29.70 -29.33
CA ARG A 72 -22.38 29.59 -30.33
C ARG A 72 -22.57 28.15 -30.80
N ASP A 73 -21.47 27.45 -31.08
CA ASP A 73 -21.51 26.09 -31.59
C ASP A 73 -22.04 25.13 -30.50
N TYR A 74 -21.72 25.38 -29.23
CA TYR A 74 -22.22 24.60 -28.10
C TYR A 74 -23.72 24.84 -27.87
N ASP A 75 -24.18 26.09 -27.84
CA ASP A 75 -25.60 26.39 -27.62
C ASP A 75 -26.47 25.81 -28.75
N ARG A 76 -25.96 25.83 -29.99
CA ARG A 76 -26.58 25.14 -31.13
C ARG A 76 -26.57 23.62 -30.95
N PHE A 77 -25.47 23.02 -30.49
CA PHE A 77 -25.40 21.59 -30.24
C PHE A 77 -26.40 21.15 -29.16
N VAL A 78 -26.42 21.83 -28.01
CA VAL A 78 -27.29 21.48 -26.87
C VAL A 78 -28.76 21.63 -27.22
N SER A 79 -29.13 22.67 -27.96
CA SER A 79 -30.53 22.86 -28.40
C SER A 79 -31.01 21.76 -29.37
N GLN A 80 -30.13 21.18 -30.18
CA GLN A 80 -30.49 20.14 -31.16
C GLN A 80 -30.37 18.71 -30.60
N PHE A 81 -29.35 18.46 -29.78
CA PHE A 81 -28.92 17.12 -29.40
C PHE A 81 -28.84 16.89 -27.88
N GLY A 82 -29.06 17.92 -27.07
CA GLY A 82 -28.85 17.89 -25.61
C GLY A 82 -27.38 17.99 -25.21
N TYR A 83 -27.11 17.87 -23.92
CA TYR A 83 -25.78 18.00 -23.32
C TYR A 83 -24.76 16.97 -23.85
N LEU A 84 -23.49 17.34 -23.92
CA LEU A 84 -22.35 16.51 -24.35
C LEU A 84 -22.21 15.25 -23.49
N ASN A 85 -22.42 15.40 -22.17
CA ASN A 85 -22.33 14.32 -21.19
C ASN A 85 -23.64 13.51 -21.07
N ALA A 86 -24.67 13.84 -21.85
CA ALA A 86 -25.86 13.00 -21.93
C ALA A 86 -25.51 11.60 -22.48
N SER A 87 -26.14 10.56 -21.91
CA SER A 87 -25.83 9.15 -22.21
C SER A 87 -25.79 8.83 -23.71
N VAL A 88 -26.68 9.40 -24.51
CA VAL A 88 -26.72 9.18 -25.98
C VAL A 88 -25.46 9.73 -26.65
N ASN A 89 -25.10 10.98 -26.36
CA ASN A 89 -23.95 11.65 -26.96
C ASN A 89 -22.64 11.02 -26.50
N ARG A 90 -22.51 10.77 -25.19
CA ARG A 90 -21.38 10.02 -24.60
C ARG A 90 -21.15 8.69 -25.30
N ASN A 91 -22.16 7.84 -25.39
CA ASN A 91 -21.99 6.48 -25.92
C ASN A 91 -21.69 6.43 -27.43
N LEU A 92 -22.01 7.51 -28.16
CA LEU A 92 -21.68 7.67 -29.58
C LEU A 92 -20.23 8.12 -29.79
N PHE A 93 -19.67 8.89 -28.85
CA PHE A 93 -18.35 9.51 -28.97
C PHE A 93 -17.27 8.93 -28.05
N ASP A 94 -17.62 8.00 -27.15
CA ASP A 94 -16.73 7.42 -26.13
C ASP A 94 -15.50 6.66 -26.67
N SER A 95 -15.45 6.39 -27.97
CA SER A 95 -14.30 5.72 -28.60
C SER A 95 -13.22 6.72 -29.05
N ASP A 96 -13.52 8.03 -28.99
CA ASP A 96 -12.59 9.11 -29.31
C ASP A 96 -11.72 9.44 -28.08
N ASP A 97 -10.39 9.52 -28.28
CA ASP A 97 -9.45 9.80 -27.16
C ASP A 97 -9.65 11.17 -26.54
N LYS A 98 -10.21 12.11 -27.30
CA LYS A 98 -10.44 13.49 -26.85
C LYS A 98 -11.87 13.69 -26.35
N TYR A 99 -12.64 12.62 -26.15
CA TYR A 99 -13.97 12.73 -25.55
C TYR A 99 -13.91 13.33 -24.15
N SER A 100 -12.93 12.95 -23.31
CA SER A 100 -12.79 13.53 -21.96
C SER A 100 -12.57 15.04 -22.00
N LEU A 101 -11.85 15.54 -23.01
CA LEU A 101 -11.65 16.97 -23.21
C LEU A 101 -12.97 17.67 -23.50
N LEU A 102 -13.78 17.11 -24.40
CA LEU A 102 -15.10 17.63 -24.73
C LEU A 102 -16.05 17.55 -23.52
N ALA A 103 -16.00 16.45 -22.77
CA ALA A 103 -16.81 16.23 -21.57
C ALA A 103 -16.49 17.21 -20.44
N SER A 104 -15.24 17.70 -20.36
CA SER A 104 -14.80 18.71 -19.39
C SER A 104 -15.46 20.08 -19.57
N LEU A 105 -16.07 20.33 -20.74
CA LEU A 105 -16.78 21.59 -21.02
C LEU A 105 -18.07 21.73 -20.19
N GLU A 106 -18.57 20.64 -19.60
CA GLU A 106 -19.79 20.62 -18.80
C GLU A 106 -19.50 20.27 -17.34
N ASP A 107 -20.07 21.06 -16.42
CA ASP A 107 -20.05 20.78 -14.98
C ASP A 107 -21.37 20.12 -14.54
N GLU A 108 -21.24 19.06 -13.74
CA GLU A 108 -22.38 18.37 -13.13
C GLU A 108 -22.89 19.14 -11.91
N TYR A 109 -24.21 19.20 -11.76
CA TYR A 109 -24.86 19.67 -10.53
C TYR A 109 -26.15 18.87 -10.29
N ILE A 110 -26.53 18.76 -9.02
CA ILE A 110 -27.80 18.15 -8.62
C ILE A 110 -28.85 19.25 -8.59
N ASP A 111 -29.91 19.10 -9.38
CA ASP A 111 -31.02 20.04 -9.38
C ASP A 111 -31.84 19.87 -8.10
N SER A 112 -32.02 20.97 -7.37
CA SER A 112 -32.69 20.99 -6.07
C SER A 112 -34.15 20.55 -6.12
N LYS A 113 -34.80 20.60 -7.29
CA LYS A 113 -36.24 20.29 -7.44
C LYS A 113 -36.50 18.81 -7.71
N ASP A 114 -35.71 18.18 -8.58
CA ASP A 114 -35.94 16.80 -9.02
C ASP A 114 -34.85 15.82 -8.56
N GLN A 115 -33.81 16.30 -7.86
CA GLN A 115 -32.67 15.52 -7.38
C GLN A 115 -31.98 14.73 -8.51
N LYS A 116 -32.07 15.23 -9.74
CA LYS A 116 -31.40 14.64 -10.91
C LYS A 116 -30.13 15.41 -11.25
N VAL A 117 -29.16 14.67 -11.79
CA VAL A 117 -27.94 15.25 -12.35
C VAL A 117 -28.29 16.03 -13.61
N LYS A 118 -27.90 17.30 -13.64
CA LYS A 118 -27.94 18.19 -14.79
C LYS A 118 -26.55 18.76 -15.07
N TYR A 119 -26.39 19.34 -16.25
CA TYR A 119 -25.14 19.88 -16.74
C TYR A 119 -25.25 21.39 -16.98
N LYS A 120 -24.18 22.12 -16.70
CA LYS A 120 -24.03 23.54 -17.04
C LYS A 120 -22.69 23.79 -17.73
N LYS A 121 -22.56 24.91 -18.44
CA LYS A 121 -21.28 25.33 -19.03
C LYS A 121 -20.21 25.44 -17.92
N SER A 122 -19.02 24.95 -18.20
CA SER A 122 -17.83 25.16 -17.37
C SER A 122 -17.22 26.55 -17.59
N LEU A 123 -16.23 26.89 -16.74
CA LEU A 123 -15.46 28.14 -16.85
C LEU A 123 -14.71 28.30 -18.19
N ALA A 124 -14.53 27.23 -18.97
CA ALA A 124 -13.87 27.27 -20.28
C ALA A 124 -14.65 28.12 -21.31
N PHE A 125 -15.95 28.36 -21.07
CA PHE A 125 -16.78 29.23 -21.91
C PHE A 125 -16.69 30.71 -21.53
N GLU A 126 -15.99 31.05 -20.44
CA GLU A 126 -15.95 32.40 -19.88
C GLU A 126 -14.57 33.05 -19.96
N LYS A 127 -13.50 32.29 -19.70
CA LYS A 127 -12.13 32.84 -19.60
C LYS A 127 -11.06 31.85 -20.04
N ALA A 128 -9.85 32.36 -20.26
CA ALA A 128 -8.67 31.56 -20.52
C ALA A 128 -8.30 30.73 -19.27
N LEU A 129 -7.99 29.45 -19.48
CA LEU A 129 -7.68 28.49 -18.42
C LEU A 129 -6.29 27.86 -18.56
N VAL A 130 -5.61 28.00 -19.71
CA VAL A 130 -4.30 27.36 -19.94
C VAL A 130 -3.18 28.30 -19.48
N ARG A 131 -2.24 27.80 -18.67
CA ARG A 131 -1.01 28.54 -18.33
C ARG A 131 -0.01 28.46 -19.49
N PRO A 132 0.64 29.57 -19.88
CA PRO A 132 1.81 29.52 -20.74
C PRO A 132 2.91 28.68 -20.09
N GLU A 133 3.65 27.92 -20.90
CA GLU A 133 4.82 27.17 -20.44
C GLU A 133 5.89 28.15 -19.93
N ARG A 134 6.38 27.93 -18.71
CA ARG A 134 7.35 28.82 -18.06
C ARG A 134 8.70 28.12 -17.99
N VAL A 135 9.67 28.60 -18.76
CA VAL A 135 11.07 28.18 -18.65
C VAL A 135 11.79 29.14 -17.71
N ILE A 136 12.35 28.64 -16.61
CA ILE A 136 13.24 29.43 -15.76
C ILE A 136 14.54 29.65 -16.54
N ALA A 137 14.72 30.86 -17.06
CA ALA A 137 15.90 31.20 -17.86
C ALA A 137 17.06 31.77 -17.04
N ARG A 138 16.77 32.41 -15.88
CA ARG A 138 17.78 33.01 -15.01
C ARG A 138 17.25 33.19 -13.59
N VAL A 139 18.11 32.97 -12.60
CA VAL A 139 17.87 33.28 -11.18
C VAL A 139 18.92 34.28 -10.66
N SER A 140 18.71 34.79 -9.44
CA SER A 140 19.53 35.84 -8.83
C SER A 140 20.45 35.39 -7.70
N THR A 141 20.21 34.20 -7.13
CA THR A 141 20.98 33.66 -6.00
C THR A 141 21.23 32.16 -6.18
N ALA A 142 22.29 31.64 -5.54
CA ALA A 142 22.54 30.20 -5.51
C ALA A 142 21.41 29.43 -4.81
N LEU A 143 20.75 30.04 -3.82
CA LEU A 143 19.60 29.46 -3.12
C LEU A 143 18.40 29.29 -4.07
N ASP A 144 18.10 30.28 -4.89
CA ASP A 144 17.06 30.16 -5.92
C ASP A 144 17.42 29.06 -6.93
N ALA A 145 18.71 28.93 -7.28
CA ALA A 145 19.18 27.91 -8.21
C ALA A 145 18.99 26.49 -7.66
N VAL A 146 19.38 26.24 -6.39
CA VAL A 146 19.20 24.93 -5.77
C VAL A 146 17.72 24.61 -5.56
N ASN A 147 16.90 25.58 -5.14
CA ASN A 147 15.46 25.36 -4.97
C ASN A 147 14.78 25.05 -6.31
N SER A 148 15.18 25.71 -7.39
CA SER A 148 14.74 25.38 -8.76
C SER A 148 15.14 23.94 -9.11
N SER A 149 16.40 23.56 -8.86
CA SER A 149 16.92 22.22 -9.14
C SER A 149 16.17 21.12 -8.37
N LEU A 150 15.91 21.35 -7.08
CA LEU A 150 15.14 20.45 -6.22
C LEU A 150 13.67 20.35 -6.67
N SER A 151 13.03 21.47 -7.01
CA SER A 151 11.65 21.50 -7.53
C SER A 151 11.50 20.76 -8.87
N ASP A 152 12.58 20.72 -9.66
CA ASP A 152 12.70 19.93 -10.88
C ASP A 152 13.18 18.50 -10.62
N GLY A 153 13.20 18.04 -9.37
CA GLY A 153 13.57 16.67 -8.99
C GLY A 153 15.00 16.27 -9.36
N ARG A 154 15.85 17.21 -9.78
CA ARG A 154 17.24 16.95 -10.20
C ARG A 154 18.15 16.66 -9.00
N GLY A 155 17.67 16.93 -7.78
CA GLY A 155 18.52 16.98 -6.60
C GLY A 155 19.37 18.24 -6.61
N VAL A 156 20.54 18.19 -5.97
CA VAL A 156 21.56 19.24 -6.10
C VAL A 156 22.34 19.00 -7.40
N ASP A 157 21.86 19.56 -8.50
CA ASP A 157 22.48 19.47 -9.83
C ASP A 157 23.27 20.76 -10.11
N LEU A 158 24.55 20.74 -9.81
CA LEU A 158 25.43 21.91 -9.95
C LEU A 158 25.55 22.36 -11.41
N ASP A 159 25.45 21.46 -12.38
CA ASP A 159 25.52 21.80 -13.81
C ASP A 159 24.28 22.58 -14.24
N TYR A 160 23.09 22.12 -13.82
CA TYR A 160 21.85 22.86 -14.03
C TYR A 160 21.89 24.21 -13.32
N MET A 161 22.35 24.27 -12.06
CA MET A 161 22.41 25.51 -11.30
C MET A 161 23.31 26.57 -11.97
N VAL A 162 24.48 26.18 -12.50
CA VAL A 162 25.33 27.08 -13.29
C VAL A 162 24.62 27.58 -14.56
N SER A 163 23.78 26.74 -15.19
CA SER A 163 23.06 27.12 -16.40
C SER A 163 22.01 28.22 -16.17
N ILE A 164 21.38 28.27 -15.00
CA ILE A 164 20.36 29.26 -14.63
C ILE A 164 20.90 30.40 -13.76
N TYR A 165 22.08 30.24 -13.16
CA TYR A 165 22.79 31.27 -12.41
C TYR A 165 24.14 31.61 -13.09
N PRO A 166 24.09 32.26 -14.26
CA PRO A 166 25.28 32.50 -15.06
C PRO A 166 26.27 33.40 -14.32
N GLU A 167 27.55 33.33 -14.72
CA GLU A 167 28.69 34.08 -14.15
C GLU A 167 29.29 33.48 -12.85
N HIS A 168 28.74 32.39 -12.32
CA HIS A 168 29.25 31.69 -11.13
C HIS A 168 29.75 30.28 -11.49
N SER A 169 30.89 29.87 -10.93
CA SER A 169 31.38 28.49 -11.05
C SER A 169 30.68 27.59 -10.02
N GLN A 170 30.75 26.27 -10.20
CA GLN A 170 30.23 25.33 -9.21
C GLN A 170 30.82 25.58 -7.81
N ALA A 171 32.12 25.90 -7.72
CA ALA A 171 32.77 26.22 -6.45
C ALA A 171 32.24 27.51 -5.81
N ALA A 172 31.98 28.55 -6.61
CA ALA A 172 31.40 29.80 -6.10
C ALA A 172 29.96 29.60 -5.60
N ILE A 173 29.17 28.77 -6.31
CA ILE A 173 27.81 28.40 -5.91
C ILE A 173 27.81 27.65 -4.57
N LEU A 174 28.73 26.69 -4.39
CA LEU A 174 28.86 25.94 -3.14
C LEU A 174 29.28 26.84 -1.97
N ASP A 175 30.19 27.79 -2.20
CA ASP A 175 30.62 28.77 -1.19
C ASP A 175 29.46 29.70 -0.77
N GLU A 176 28.64 30.17 -1.71
CA GLU A 176 27.44 30.97 -1.42
C GLU A 176 26.38 30.18 -0.63
N LEU A 177 26.21 28.89 -0.94
CA LEU A 177 25.23 28.02 -0.29
C LEU A 177 25.64 27.61 1.13
N GLY A 178 26.93 27.42 1.38
CA GLY A 178 27.45 26.89 2.64
C GLY A 178 26.67 25.64 3.09
N ASP A 179 26.20 25.65 4.34
CA ASP A 179 25.45 24.54 4.96
C ASP A 179 24.13 24.17 4.26
N GLN A 180 23.62 24.96 3.30
CA GLN A 180 22.40 24.61 2.57
C GLN A 180 22.59 23.37 1.69
N VAL A 181 23.84 23.05 1.35
CA VAL A 181 24.22 21.89 0.54
C VAL A 181 25.46 21.24 1.14
N LEU A 182 25.42 19.92 1.34
CA LEU A 182 26.54 19.15 1.90
C LEU A 182 26.89 17.96 1.00
N MET A 183 28.15 17.55 1.01
CA MET A 183 28.59 16.37 0.28
C MET A 183 27.96 15.11 0.89
N ASP A 184 27.46 14.22 0.03
CA ASP A 184 26.90 12.93 0.45
C ASP A 184 28.04 12.00 0.92
N PRO A 185 28.13 11.67 2.21
CA PRO A 185 29.23 10.87 2.74
C PRO A 185 29.24 9.45 2.16
N GLU A 186 28.06 8.89 1.88
CA GLU A 186 27.94 7.52 1.35
C GLU A 186 28.36 7.43 -0.12
N SER A 187 27.96 8.41 -0.94
CA SER A 187 28.42 8.49 -2.33
C SER A 187 29.91 8.81 -2.40
N TYR A 188 30.42 9.64 -1.49
CA TYR A 188 31.85 9.93 -1.41
C TYR A 188 32.69 8.67 -1.16
N LEU A 189 32.28 7.78 -0.25
CA LEU A 189 32.94 6.48 -0.04
C LEU A 189 32.95 5.59 -1.29
N ARG A 190 31.97 5.75 -2.18
CA ARG A 190 31.90 5.03 -3.47
C ARG A 190 32.73 5.72 -4.57
N GLY A 191 33.42 6.81 -4.27
CA GLY A 191 34.20 7.60 -5.22
C GLY A 191 33.37 8.60 -6.03
N GLU A 192 32.13 8.88 -5.62
CA GLU A 192 31.22 9.81 -6.29
C GLU A 192 31.14 11.14 -5.53
N ARG A 193 31.23 12.25 -6.26
CA ARG A 193 31.06 13.60 -5.69
C ARG A 193 29.63 14.05 -5.88
N LYS A 194 28.76 13.58 -5.00
CA LYS A 194 27.34 13.94 -4.99
C LYS A 194 27.05 14.88 -3.82
N TYR A 195 26.17 15.83 -4.03
CA TYR A 195 25.72 16.76 -3.01
C TYR A 195 24.24 16.54 -2.67
N LEU A 196 23.90 16.81 -1.41
CA LEU A 196 22.57 16.73 -0.84
C LEU A 196 22.17 18.12 -0.32
N SER A 197 20.87 18.43 -0.35
CA SER A 197 20.38 19.59 0.40
C SER A 197 20.56 19.35 1.91
N LYS A 198 20.61 20.41 2.71
CA LYS A 198 20.71 20.31 4.17
C LYS A 198 19.67 19.37 4.76
N ASN A 199 18.42 19.49 4.31
CA ASN A 199 17.32 18.63 4.73
C ASN A 199 17.57 17.16 4.38
N GLN A 200 18.04 16.86 3.16
CA GLN A 200 18.42 15.49 2.76
C GLN A 200 19.59 14.94 3.59
N PHE A 201 20.58 15.78 3.89
CA PHE A 201 21.74 15.39 4.69
C PHE A 201 21.32 15.06 6.13
N LEU A 202 20.42 15.86 6.73
CA LEU A 202 19.95 15.74 8.11
C LEU A 202 18.69 14.87 8.30
N SER A 203 18.29 14.11 7.28
CA SER A 203 17.17 13.14 7.35
C SER A 203 17.58 11.75 6.87
N GLY A 204 16.69 10.76 6.99
CA GLY A 204 17.02 9.36 6.67
C GLY A 204 17.86 8.72 7.77
N ASP A 205 18.72 7.76 7.43
CA ASP A 205 19.53 6.98 8.39
C ASP A 205 20.71 7.80 8.94
N ILE A 206 20.47 8.51 10.05
CA ILE A 206 21.45 9.41 10.66
C ILE A 206 22.60 8.62 11.30
N LEU A 207 22.32 7.46 11.89
CA LEU A 207 23.39 6.65 12.49
C LEU A 207 24.39 6.16 11.43
N ASN A 208 23.90 5.67 10.28
CA ASN A 208 24.79 5.27 9.19
C ASN A 208 25.65 6.43 8.67
N LYS A 209 25.04 7.61 8.48
CA LYS A 209 25.76 8.81 8.05
C LYS A 209 26.82 9.24 9.06
N ILE A 210 26.51 9.19 10.37
CA ILE A 210 27.48 9.48 11.43
C ILE A 210 28.65 8.51 11.37
N GLU A 211 28.38 7.19 11.29
CA GLU A 211 29.42 6.16 11.21
C GLU A 211 30.35 6.40 10.01
N VAL A 212 29.79 6.71 8.84
CA VAL A 212 30.59 7.02 7.64
C VAL A 212 31.41 8.30 7.81
N VAL A 213 30.82 9.38 8.31
CA VAL A 213 31.52 10.67 8.47
C VAL A 213 32.61 10.54 9.54
N GLN A 214 32.39 9.78 10.61
CA GLN A 214 33.41 9.51 11.63
C GLN A 214 34.64 8.83 11.01
N LEU A 215 34.43 7.82 10.15
CA LEU A 215 35.54 7.17 9.44
C LEU A 215 36.32 8.17 8.58
N LEU A 216 35.64 9.06 7.86
CA LEU A 216 36.27 10.08 7.01
C LEU A 216 37.08 11.11 7.83
N VAL A 217 36.61 11.46 9.03
CA VAL A 217 37.34 12.31 9.98
C VAL A 217 38.58 11.58 10.50
N GLU A 218 38.46 10.30 10.87
CA GLU A 218 39.58 9.48 11.37
C GLU A 218 40.68 9.26 10.30
N GLU A 219 40.30 9.17 9.02
CA GLU A 219 41.22 9.09 7.89
C GLU A 219 41.87 10.44 7.53
N ASN A 220 41.52 11.53 8.25
CA ASN A 220 42.01 12.89 8.01
C ASN A 220 41.78 13.35 6.56
N ASN A 221 40.59 13.03 6.02
CA ASN A 221 40.18 13.43 4.68
C ASN A 221 39.97 14.96 4.60
N GLN A 222 40.54 15.61 3.58
CA GLN A 222 40.53 17.07 3.44
C GLN A 222 39.64 17.58 2.28
N GLU A 223 38.84 16.72 1.62
CA GLU A 223 38.00 17.14 0.50
C GLU A 223 36.87 18.09 0.95
N CYS A 224 36.37 17.91 2.18
CA CYS A 224 35.45 18.85 2.83
C CYS A 224 35.64 18.84 4.36
N ASP A 225 34.97 19.77 5.05
CA ASP A 225 34.97 19.83 6.51
C ASP A 225 34.06 18.75 7.11
N TRP A 226 34.57 17.50 7.13
CA TRP A 226 33.85 16.36 7.70
C TRP A 226 33.60 16.51 9.21
N SER A 227 34.40 17.31 9.92
CA SER A 227 34.19 17.57 11.34
C SER A 227 32.93 18.42 11.57
N HIS A 228 32.77 19.49 10.79
CA HIS A 228 31.54 20.29 10.81
C HIS A 228 30.31 19.49 10.34
N ALA A 229 30.48 18.65 9.31
CA ALA A 229 29.42 17.75 8.85
C ALA A 229 28.97 16.76 9.94
N LEU A 230 29.91 16.27 10.75
CA LEU A 230 29.62 15.41 11.90
C LEU A 230 28.84 16.16 12.98
N ASP A 231 29.24 17.37 13.34
CA ASP A 231 28.53 18.21 14.32
C ASP A 231 27.06 18.46 13.92
N LEU A 232 26.82 18.69 12.62
CA LEU A 232 25.48 18.84 12.07
C LEU A 232 24.65 17.55 12.22
N LEU A 233 25.21 16.39 11.91
CA LEU A 233 24.51 15.11 12.07
C LEU A 233 24.23 14.78 13.54
N GLU A 234 25.19 15.03 14.43
CA GLU A 234 25.04 14.83 15.87
C GLU A 234 23.92 15.72 16.45
N SER A 235 23.72 16.93 15.91
CA SER A 235 22.65 17.83 16.34
C SER A 235 21.23 17.29 16.09
N VAL A 236 21.07 16.37 15.13
CA VAL A 236 19.79 15.73 14.78
C VAL A 236 19.74 14.25 15.18
N ARG A 237 20.76 13.75 15.89
CA ARG A 237 20.77 12.37 16.38
C ARG A 237 19.49 12.11 17.20
N PRO A 238 18.71 11.08 16.87
CA PRO A 238 17.53 10.74 17.66
C PRO A 238 17.89 10.50 19.13
N PRO A 239 17.10 11.04 20.08
CA PRO A 239 17.35 10.81 21.49
C PRO A 239 17.27 9.32 21.79
N ARG A 240 18.22 8.80 22.56
CA ARG A 240 18.27 7.38 22.92
C ARG A 240 17.00 6.98 23.66
N ILE A 241 16.37 5.89 23.23
CA ILE A 241 15.21 5.30 23.89
C ILE A 241 15.71 4.37 24.98
N HIS A 242 15.26 4.59 26.21
CA HIS A 242 15.62 3.77 27.36
C HIS A 242 14.69 2.58 27.50
N LEU A 243 15.12 1.55 28.21
CA LEU A 243 14.39 0.30 28.39
C LEU A 243 12.95 0.51 28.92
N ALA A 244 12.74 1.54 29.75
CA ALA A 244 11.43 1.88 30.31
C ALA A 244 10.39 2.27 29.26
N ASP A 245 10.83 2.76 28.09
CA ASP A 245 9.97 3.19 26.98
C ASP A 245 9.88 2.12 25.87
N ILE A 246 10.58 0.99 26.04
CA ILE A 246 10.58 -0.11 25.08
C ILE A 246 9.65 -1.21 25.59
N GLU A 247 8.61 -1.52 24.83
CA GLU A 247 7.79 -2.69 25.12
C GLU A 247 8.46 -3.93 24.50
N PHE A 248 8.78 -4.91 25.33
CA PHE A 248 9.41 -6.15 24.90
C PHE A 248 8.86 -7.36 25.65
N LYS A 249 9.00 -8.55 25.06
CA LYS A 249 8.54 -9.82 25.62
C LYS A 249 9.38 -10.97 25.08
N ILE A 250 9.24 -12.15 25.67
CA ILE A 250 9.71 -13.39 25.02
C ILE A 250 8.98 -13.50 23.68
N GLY A 251 9.75 -13.51 22.60
CA GLY A 251 9.25 -13.50 21.23
C GLY A 251 9.48 -12.20 20.46
N SER A 252 9.99 -11.16 21.11
CA SER A 252 10.52 -9.96 20.44
C SER A 252 11.76 -10.35 19.63
N ARG A 253 11.60 -10.45 18.31
CA ARG A 253 12.62 -11.02 17.39
C ARG A 253 13.91 -10.19 17.28
N TRP A 254 13.84 -8.91 17.65
CA TRP A 254 14.98 -8.00 17.66
C TRP A 254 15.87 -8.14 18.91
N ILE A 255 15.42 -8.85 19.96
CA ILE A 255 16.24 -9.14 21.13
C ILE A 255 17.35 -10.14 20.74
N PRO A 256 18.63 -9.86 21.06
CA PRO A 256 19.72 -10.77 20.75
C PRO A 256 19.54 -12.17 21.36
N GLN A 257 19.94 -13.19 20.60
CA GLN A 257 19.84 -14.59 21.02
C GLN A 257 20.61 -14.89 22.32
N SER A 258 21.70 -14.17 22.59
CA SER A 258 22.47 -14.29 23.82
C SER A 258 21.64 -13.96 25.07
N VAL A 259 20.73 -13.00 24.98
CA VAL A 259 19.82 -12.64 26.07
C VAL A 259 18.86 -13.80 26.37
N TYR A 260 18.26 -14.37 25.33
CA TYR A 260 17.38 -15.54 25.47
C TYR A 260 18.14 -16.77 25.95
N GLY A 261 19.36 -17.00 25.47
CA GLY A 261 20.21 -18.10 25.91
C GLY A 261 20.59 -18.00 27.39
N LYS A 262 20.98 -16.81 27.86
CA LYS A 262 21.28 -16.55 29.27
C LYS A 262 20.05 -16.75 30.13
N PHE A 263 18.90 -16.20 29.72
CA PHE A 263 17.63 -16.40 30.43
C PHE A 263 17.27 -17.89 30.52
N ALA A 264 17.34 -18.64 29.42
CA ALA A 264 17.01 -20.06 29.41
C ALA A 264 17.94 -20.87 30.34
N PHE A 265 19.24 -20.57 30.38
CA PHE A 265 20.15 -21.20 31.35
C PHE A 265 19.71 -20.94 32.79
N GLU A 266 19.53 -19.69 33.18
CA GLU A 266 19.21 -19.34 34.57
C GLU A 266 17.82 -19.85 34.98
N CYS A 267 16.84 -19.66 34.10
CA CYS A 267 15.45 -20.04 34.33
C CYS A 267 15.32 -21.55 34.54
N PHE A 268 15.96 -22.37 33.68
CA PHE A 268 15.74 -23.81 33.67
C PHE A 268 16.85 -24.64 34.35
N THR A 269 18.02 -24.08 34.65
CA THR A 269 19.13 -24.82 35.28
C THR A 269 19.52 -24.31 36.67
N ASN A 270 19.02 -23.13 37.09
CA ASN A 270 19.46 -22.44 38.31
C ASN A 270 20.98 -22.19 38.36
N ARG A 271 21.62 -22.02 37.20
CA ARG A 271 23.02 -21.63 37.08
C ARG A 271 23.10 -20.28 36.39
N GLU A 272 23.91 -19.40 36.95
CA GLU A 272 24.21 -18.11 36.35
C GLU A 272 25.34 -18.27 35.33
N PHE A 273 25.22 -17.55 34.21
CA PHE A 273 26.23 -17.49 33.17
C PHE A 273 26.46 -16.04 32.76
N GLU A 274 27.69 -15.72 32.40
CA GLU A 274 28.02 -14.47 31.75
C GLU A 274 27.37 -14.40 30.36
N LEU A 275 26.90 -13.22 29.97
CA LEU A 275 26.21 -13.01 28.69
C LEU A 275 27.12 -13.35 27.48
N SER A 276 28.42 -13.12 27.63
CA SER A 276 29.47 -13.41 26.64
C SER A 276 29.94 -14.87 26.63
N SER A 277 29.34 -15.76 27.43
CA SER A 277 29.75 -17.15 27.47
C SER A 277 29.47 -17.86 26.13
N PRO A 278 30.44 -18.59 25.55
CA PRO A 278 30.20 -19.41 24.36
C PRO A 278 29.10 -20.46 24.54
N ASP A 279 28.82 -20.88 25.78
CA ASP A 279 27.72 -21.79 26.08
C ASP A 279 26.36 -21.12 25.84
N VAL A 280 26.23 -19.82 26.17
CA VAL A 280 25.00 -19.03 26.00
C VAL A 280 24.64 -18.87 24.52
N GLU A 281 25.64 -18.64 23.67
CA GLU A 281 25.46 -18.55 22.21
C GLU A 281 25.03 -19.87 21.58
N GLN A 282 25.23 -21.00 22.27
CA GLN A 282 24.86 -22.32 21.79
C GLN A 282 23.48 -22.79 22.28
N VAL A 283 22.74 -21.97 23.01
CA VAL A 283 21.40 -22.36 23.51
C VAL A 283 20.33 -22.21 22.45
N ILE A 284 20.41 -21.13 21.68
CA ILE A 284 19.41 -20.75 20.70
C ILE A 284 19.93 -21.11 19.30
N GLU A 285 19.04 -21.63 18.46
CA GLU A 285 19.26 -21.82 17.04
C GLU A 285 18.15 -21.10 16.29
N VAL A 286 18.53 -20.27 15.32
CA VAL A 286 17.58 -19.68 14.39
C VAL A 286 17.66 -20.42 13.09
N ASN A 287 16.51 -20.91 12.65
CA ASN A 287 16.39 -21.53 11.35
C ASN A 287 16.64 -20.47 10.28
N PRO A 288 17.67 -20.63 9.43
CA PRO A 288 18.02 -19.63 8.41
C PRO A 288 16.94 -19.48 7.32
N VAL A 289 15.94 -20.36 7.32
CA VAL A 289 14.96 -20.50 6.27
C VAL A 289 13.65 -19.78 6.62
N ASP A 290 13.00 -20.12 7.74
CA ASP A 290 11.73 -19.51 8.18
C ASP A 290 11.90 -18.53 9.35
N GLY A 291 13.14 -18.33 9.81
CA GLY A 291 13.48 -17.47 10.93
C GLY A 291 12.98 -17.98 12.28
N GLN A 292 12.43 -19.19 12.41
CA GLN A 292 11.98 -19.71 13.71
C GLN A 292 13.14 -19.91 14.67
N VAL A 293 12.86 -19.70 15.95
CA VAL A 293 13.84 -19.72 17.04
C VAL A 293 13.61 -20.96 17.90
N HIS A 294 14.60 -21.84 17.98
CA HIS A 294 14.52 -23.11 18.71
C HIS A 294 15.56 -23.17 19.82
N LEU A 295 15.30 -23.98 20.84
CA LEU A 295 16.33 -24.41 21.79
C LEU A 295 17.14 -25.54 21.15
N LYS A 296 18.48 -25.46 21.17
CA LYS A 296 19.31 -26.55 20.65
C LYS A 296 19.06 -27.84 21.44
N THR A 297 18.95 -28.95 20.72
CA THR A 297 18.74 -30.29 21.29
C THR A 297 19.79 -30.63 22.36
N SER A 298 21.05 -30.21 22.17
CA SER A 298 22.13 -30.43 23.15
C SER A 298 21.88 -29.76 24.51
N PHE A 299 21.18 -28.63 24.54
CA PHE A 299 20.80 -27.93 25.74
C PHE A 299 19.62 -28.63 26.45
N ALA A 300 18.59 -28.99 25.68
CA ALA A 300 17.38 -29.64 26.20
C ALA A 300 17.68 -30.98 26.90
N TYR A 301 18.56 -31.81 26.34
CA TYR A 301 18.90 -33.12 26.90
C TYR A 301 19.88 -33.07 28.08
N ARG A 302 20.74 -32.04 28.17
CA ARG A 302 21.86 -32.01 29.12
C ARG A 302 21.47 -31.51 30.52
N TYR A 303 20.35 -30.78 30.66
CA TYR A 303 20.03 -30.07 31.91
C TYR A 303 18.56 -30.20 32.37
N PRO A 304 17.97 -31.39 32.55
CA PRO A 304 16.65 -31.50 33.17
C PRO A 304 16.68 -30.99 34.62
N SER A 305 15.68 -30.21 35.05
CA SER A 305 15.57 -29.73 36.44
C SER A 305 14.12 -29.75 36.94
N ALA A 306 13.96 -29.87 38.27
CA ALA A 306 12.64 -29.81 38.89
C ALA A 306 11.94 -28.46 38.66
N LYS A 307 12.71 -27.37 38.51
CA LYS A 307 12.18 -26.05 38.20
C LYS A 307 11.61 -26.01 36.79
N ASP A 308 12.28 -26.59 35.81
CA ASP A 308 11.79 -26.72 34.43
C ASP A 308 10.43 -27.46 34.38
N SER A 309 10.33 -28.63 35.03
CA SER A 309 9.05 -29.35 35.12
C SER A 309 7.96 -28.57 35.88
N SER A 310 8.32 -27.78 36.89
CA SER A 310 7.36 -26.96 37.65
C SER A 310 6.75 -25.82 36.83
N LEU A 311 7.45 -25.39 35.77
CA LEU A 311 7.00 -24.35 34.86
C LEU A 311 6.12 -24.89 33.72
N GLY A 312 6.05 -26.21 33.54
CA GLY A 312 5.17 -26.86 32.58
C GLY A 312 3.76 -27.16 33.10
N VAL A 313 2.96 -27.79 32.23
CA VAL A 313 1.60 -28.28 32.49
C VAL A 313 1.62 -29.81 32.47
N SER A 314 1.60 -30.38 33.67
CA SER A 314 1.68 -31.84 33.88
C SER A 314 0.60 -32.61 33.11
N GLY A 315 0.98 -33.73 32.51
CA GLY A 315 0.09 -34.60 31.74
C GLY A 315 -0.42 -33.96 30.45
N SER A 316 0.35 -33.04 29.86
CA SER A 316 0.09 -32.43 28.55
C SER A 316 1.33 -32.53 27.65
N ARG A 317 1.25 -32.03 26.41
CA ARG A 317 2.42 -31.91 25.51
C ARG A 317 3.40 -30.81 25.94
N TYR A 318 2.99 -29.92 26.83
CA TYR A 318 3.79 -28.80 27.31
C TYR A 318 4.13 -29.04 28.79
N ASP A 319 4.77 -30.17 29.08
CA ASP A 319 5.01 -30.63 30.46
C ASP A 319 6.26 -30.02 31.10
N THR A 320 7.05 -29.29 30.32
CA THR A 320 8.20 -28.50 30.76
C THR A 320 8.07 -27.01 30.44
N GLY A 321 8.77 -26.17 31.21
CA GLY A 321 8.84 -24.73 30.96
C GLY A 321 9.58 -24.40 29.66
N ARG A 322 10.56 -25.21 29.25
CA ARG A 322 11.28 -25.07 27.98
C ARG A 322 10.40 -25.20 26.76
N GLU A 323 9.49 -26.17 26.73
CA GLU A 323 8.54 -26.33 25.62
C GLU A 323 7.60 -25.11 25.50
N ILE A 324 7.19 -24.54 26.64
CA ILE A 324 6.38 -23.32 26.65
C ILE A 324 7.23 -22.12 26.18
N PHE A 325 8.46 -22.00 26.66
CA PHE A 325 9.39 -20.94 26.28
C PHE A 325 9.70 -20.93 24.78
N GLU A 326 9.94 -22.10 24.18
CA GLU A 326 10.18 -22.22 22.74
C GLU A 326 8.98 -21.77 21.89
N ASN A 327 7.76 -22.04 22.36
CA ASN A 327 6.55 -21.49 21.72
C ASN A 327 6.49 -19.96 21.86
N LEU A 328 6.82 -19.41 23.04
CA LEU A 328 6.86 -17.96 23.27
C LEU A 328 7.92 -17.25 22.41
N LEU A 329 9.11 -17.84 22.21
CA LEU A 329 10.15 -17.30 21.32
C LEU A 329 9.64 -17.07 19.88
N ASN A 330 8.68 -17.89 19.45
CA ASN A 330 8.05 -17.79 18.13
C ASN A 330 6.72 -17.03 18.15
N SER A 331 6.41 -16.30 19.23
CA SER A 331 5.14 -15.60 19.44
C SER A 331 3.91 -16.52 19.28
N ASN A 332 4.07 -17.82 19.52
CA ASN A 332 3.01 -18.80 19.44
C ASN A 332 2.47 -19.14 20.85
N GLN A 333 1.15 -19.11 21.01
CA GLN A 333 0.46 -19.51 22.25
C GLN A 333 -0.44 -20.73 21.99
N PRO A 334 0.05 -21.96 22.16
CA PRO A 334 -0.70 -23.16 21.80
C PRO A 334 -1.90 -23.41 22.71
N THR A 335 -2.80 -24.30 22.28
CA THR A 335 -3.99 -24.74 23.05
C THR A 335 -3.88 -26.24 23.34
N ILE A 336 -4.20 -26.66 24.56
CA ILE A 336 -4.19 -28.08 24.94
C ILE A 336 -5.54 -28.69 24.55
N THR A 337 -5.50 -29.84 23.87
CA THR A 337 -6.70 -30.57 23.45
C THR A 337 -6.77 -31.93 24.14
N MET A 338 -7.99 -32.39 24.41
CA MET A 338 -8.30 -33.72 24.91
C MET A 338 -9.19 -34.47 23.90
N THR A 339 -9.15 -35.79 23.93
CA THR A 339 -10.05 -36.62 23.11
C THR A 339 -11.19 -37.11 23.98
N VAL A 340 -12.42 -36.77 23.60
CA VAL A 340 -13.65 -37.23 24.25
C VAL A 340 -14.39 -38.16 23.29
N THR A 341 -14.95 -39.24 23.82
CA THR A 341 -15.72 -40.20 23.04
C THR A 341 -17.20 -39.84 23.13
N GLU A 342 -17.82 -39.46 22.00
CA GLU A 342 -19.26 -39.29 21.85
C GLU A 342 -19.80 -40.43 20.96
N GLY A 343 -20.38 -41.47 21.57
CA GLY A 343 -20.83 -42.68 20.85
C GLY A 343 -19.65 -43.50 20.30
N GLU A 344 -19.68 -43.85 19.01
CA GLU A 344 -18.58 -44.56 18.33
C GLU A 344 -17.47 -43.62 17.79
N LYS A 345 -17.67 -42.30 17.84
CA LYS A 345 -16.73 -41.32 17.29
C LYS A 345 -15.89 -40.66 18.38
N LYS A 346 -14.57 -40.64 18.17
CA LYS A 346 -13.62 -39.87 18.98
C LYS A 346 -13.60 -38.43 18.47
N LYS A 347 -13.89 -37.46 19.34
CA LYS A 347 -13.86 -36.03 19.05
C LYS A 347 -12.74 -35.37 19.85
N THR A 348 -11.89 -34.62 19.18
CA THR A 348 -10.88 -33.79 19.85
C THR A 348 -11.51 -32.46 20.22
N ILE A 349 -11.51 -32.14 21.52
CA ILE A 349 -12.01 -30.87 22.06
C ILE A 349 -10.90 -30.15 22.84
N THR A 350 -11.02 -28.84 23.01
CA THR A 350 -10.10 -28.07 23.85
C THR A 350 -10.24 -28.44 25.33
N ASP A 351 -9.12 -28.68 26.00
CA ASP A 351 -9.06 -28.83 27.45
C ASP A 351 -8.95 -27.43 28.08
N LEU A 352 -10.09 -26.90 28.53
CA LEU A 352 -10.18 -25.53 29.05
C LEU A 352 -9.38 -25.35 30.35
N GLU A 353 -9.34 -26.38 31.21
CA GLU A 353 -8.64 -26.33 32.49
C GLU A 353 -7.13 -26.30 32.25
N LYS A 354 -6.60 -27.28 31.51
CA LYS A 354 -5.16 -27.32 31.20
C LYS A 354 -4.72 -26.14 30.35
N THR A 355 -5.55 -25.68 29.40
CA THR A 355 -5.24 -24.49 28.61
C THR A 355 -5.19 -23.25 29.49
N SER A 356 -6.06 -23.11 30.49
CA SER A 356 -5.99 -21.98 31.44
C SER A 356 -4.72 -22.03 32.29
N VAL A 357 -4.31 -23.22 32.73
CA VAL A 357 -3.03 -23.42 33.43
C VAL A 357 -1.85 -23.07 32.52
N LEU A 358 -1.87 -23.50 31.26
CA LEU A 358 -0.85 -23.14 30.26
C LEU A 358 -0.73 -21.62 30.12
N ARG A 359 -1.84 -20.88 30.06
CA ARG A 359 -1.81 -19.41 30.00
C ARG A 359 -1.17 -18.78 31.24
N ALA A 360 -1.47 -19.29 32.43
CA ALA A 360 -0.84 -18.83 33.66
C ALA A 360 0.68 -19.10 33.65
N LYS A 361 1.11 -20.26 33.13
CA LYS A 361 2.54 -20.58 32.97
C LYS A 361 3.25 -19.71 31.94
N GLU A 362 2.61 -19.44 30.80
CA GLU A 362 3.11 -18.51 29.78
C GLU A 362 3.29 -17.10 30.37
N GLN A 363 2.29 -16.59 31.08
CA GLN A 363 2.37 -15.28 31.75
C GLN A 363 3.48 -15.26 32.80
N HIS A 364 3.59 -16.31 33.61
CA HIS A 364 4.64 -16.41 34.62
C HIS A 364 6.04 -16.42 34.01
N LEU A 365 6.25 -17.11 32.88
CA LEU A 365 7.53 -17.07 32.15
C LEU A 365 7.84 -15.67 31.61
N GLN A 366 6.84 -14.94 31.12
CA GLN A 366 7.01 -13.54 30.69
C GLN A 366 7.41 -12.65 31.88
N GLU A 367 6.76 -12.80 33.03
CA GLU A 367 7.10 -12.08 34.27
C GLU A 367 8.53 -12.38 34.73
N LEU A 368 8.93 -13.66 34.74
CA LEU A 368 10.30 -14.07 35.06
C LEU A 368 11.33 -13.47 34.10
N PHE A 369 10.99 -13.32 32.82
CA PHE A 369 11.86 -12.68 31.84
C PHE A 369 12.01 -11.17 32.11
N GLN A 370 10.92 -10.49 32.46
CA GLN A 370 10.98 -9.07 32.86
C GLN A 370 11.82 -8.85 34.12
N GLU A 371 11.66 -9.71 35.12
CA GLU A 371 12.48 -9.69 36.34
C GLU A 371 13.96 -9.96 36.04
N PHE A 372 14.25 -10.93 35.17
CA PHE A 372 15.60 -11.25 34.72
C PHE A 372 16.27 -10.04 34.05
N VAL A 373 15.60 -9.41 33.08
CA VAL A 373 16.13 -8.21 32.41
C VAL A 373 16.37 -7.08 33.43
N SER A 374 15.44 -6.87 34.35
CA SER A 374 15.56 -5.85 35.40
C SER A 374 16.73 -6.09 36.37
N ARG A 375 17.15 -7.35 36.55
CA ARG A 375 18.24 -7.72 37.46
C ARG A 375 19.64 -7.45 36.90
N TYR A 376 19.82 -7.57 35.58
CA TYR A 376 21.14 -7.56 34.94
C TYR A 376 21.35 -6.31 34.07
N PRO A 377 22.10 -5.29 34.54
CA PRO A 377 22.35 -4.07 33.78
C PRO A 377 22.97 -4.31 32.40
N GLU A 378 23.84 -5.32 32.26
CA GLU A 378 24.44 -5.68 30.98
C GLU A 378 23.42 -6.21 29.98
N VAL A 379 22.37 -6.89 30.46
CA VAL A 379 21.27 -7.35 29.60
C VAL A 379 20.41 -6.17 29.16
N GLN A 380 20.12 -5.24 30.08
CA GLN A 380 19.37 -4.02 29.76
C GLN A 380 20.09 -3.21 28.68
N GLN A 381 21.40 -3.00 28.84
CA GLN A 381 22.23 -2.29 27.88
C GLN A 381 22.18 -2.93 26.48
N VAL A 382 22.35 -4.26 26.40
CA VAL A 382 22.31 -4.99 25.12
C VAL A 382 20.94 -4.90 24.44
N ILE A 383 19.85 -4.96 25.21
CA ILE A 383 18.47 -4.79 24.69
C ILE A 383 18.29 -3.36 24.15
N GLU A 384 18.63 -2.34 24.94
CA GLU A 384 18.52 -0.94 24.52
C GLU A 384 19.36 -0.65 23.27
N GLU A 385 20.62 -1.10 23.23
CA GLU A 385 21.51 -0.89 22.09
C GLU A 385 20.98 -1.56 20.84
N SER A 386 20.50 -2.80 20.95
CA SER A 386 19.93 -3.53 19.82
C SER A 386 18.69 -2.83 19.29
N TYR A 387 17.80 -2.38 20.17
CA TYR A 387 16.59 -1.67 19.81
C TYR A 387 16.89 -0.32 19.13
N ASN A 388 17.77 0.49 19.72
CA ASN A 388 18.11 1.80 19.18
C ASN A 388 18.84 1.69 17.84
N ARG A 389 19.76 0.73 17.71
CA ARG A 389 20.49 0.46 16.46
C ARG A 389 19.56 0.04 15.33
N LEU A 390 18.51 -0.72 15.64
CA LEU A 390 17.56 -1.20 14.64
C LEU A 390 16.50 -0.15 14.32
N TYR A 391 15.79 0.38 15.32
CA TYR A 391 14.56 1.17 15.11
C TYR A 391 14.73 2.68 15.37
N ASN A 392 15.68 3.10 16.20
CA ASN A 392 15.89 4.52 16.53
C ASN A 392 17.09 5.13 15.79
N ARG A 393 17.10 5.00 14.46
CA ARG A 393 18.25 5.43 13.64
C ARG A 393 17.93 6.50 12.61
N THR A 394 16.65 6.72 12.30
CA THR A 394 16.24 7.62 11.23
C THR A 394 15.76 8.99 11.73
N VAL A 395 15.74 9.99 10.85
CA VAL A 395 15.01 11.25 11.05
C VAL A 395 14.06 11.45 9.87
N SER A 396 12.80 11.80 10.16
CA SER A 396 11.80 12.01 9.12
C SER A 396 12.19 13.17 8.22
N ARG A 397 12.02 12.96 6.92
CA ARG A 397 12.30 13.98 5.91
C ARG A 397 11.13 14.94 5.77
N GLU A 398 11.43 16.22 5.69
CA GLU A 398 10.45 17.25 5.34
C GLU A 398 10.58 17.57 3.85
N TYR A 399 9.45 17.74 3.17
CA TYR A 399 9.41 18.03 1.75
C TYR A 399 8.79 19.41 1.56
N ASP A 400 9.50 20.28 0.86
CA ASP A 400 9.05 21.64 0.56
C ASP A 400 8.75 21.77 -0.93
N GLY A 401 7.47 21.84 -1.26
CA GLY A 401 6.99 22.03 -2.63
C GLY A 401 6.68 23.50 -2.97
N SER A 402 7.03 24.47 -2.13
CA SER A 402 6.66 25.89 -2.35
C SER A 402 7.22 26.50 -3.64
N HIS A 403 8.28 25.91 -4.20
CA HIS A 403 8.88 26.29 -5.48
C HIS A 403 8.43 25.42 -6.66
N LEU A 404 7.53 24.46 -6.43
CA LEU A 404 7.07 23.50 -7.43
C LEU A 404 6.29 24.21 -8.53
N VAL A 405 6.71 23.99 -9.77
CA VAL A 405 5.99 24.39 -10.98
C VAL A 405 5.63 23.13 -11.77
N ILE A 406 4.36 23.01 -12.15
CA ILE A 406 3.83 21.88 -12.93
C ILE A 406 3.29 22.38 -14.25
N ASP A 407 3.88 21.93 -15.34
CA ASP A 407 3.48 22.37 -16.67
C ASP A 407 2.08 21.87 -17.06
N GLY A 408 1.28 22.81 -17.57
CA GLY A 408 -0.07 22.56 -18.05
C GLY A 408 -1.16 22.65 -16.96
N LEU A 409 -0.81 22.91 -15.70
CA LEU A 409 -1.81 23.15 -14.66
C LEU A 409 -2.65 24.40 -15.01
N ALA A 410 -3.97 24.28 -14.90
CA ALA A 410 -4.90 25.32 -15.28
C ALA A 410 -4.71 26.60 -14.44
N GLN A 411 -4.87 27.78 -15.06
CA GLN A 411 -4.62 29.09 -14.45
C GLN A 411 -5.42 29.32 -13.17
N ASN A 412 -6.68 28.87 -13.14
CA ASN A 412 -7.61 29.04 -12.04
C ASN A 412 -7.44 28.01 -10.91
N ILE A 413 -6.45 27.11 -11.01
CA ILE A 413 -6.17 26.08 -10.02
C ILE A 413 -4.85 26.41 -9.34
N SER A 414 -4.87 26.47 -8.02
CA SER A 414 -3.69 26.57 -7.17
C SER A 414 -3.62 25.35 -6.29
N LEU A 415 -2.43 24.79 -6.15
CA LEU A 415 -2.19 23.73 -5.17
C LEU A 415 -2.20 24.33 -3.77
N ARG A 416 -2.62 23.52 -2.80
CA ARG A 416 -2.47 23.84 -1.38
C ARG A 416 -1.10 23.37 -0.90
N PRO A 417 -0.54 23.94 0.18
CA PRO A 417 0.79 23.59 0.66
C PRO A 417 1.01 22.08 0.89
N HIS A 418 0.03 21.38 1.46
CA HIS A 418 0.13 19.93 1.65
C HIS A 418 0.17 19.14 0.33
N GLN A 419 -0.48 19.64 -0.72
CA GLN A 419 -0.43 19.02 -2.05
C GLN A 419 0.93 19.25 -2.71
N GLU A 420 1.48 20.46 -2.59
CA GLU A 420 2.80 20.81 -3.09
C GLU A 420 3.88 19.92 -2.44
N ASN A 421 3.86 19.81 -1.11
CA ASN A 421 4.80 18.99 -0.35
C ASN A 421 4.66 17.49 -0.69
N ALA A 422 3.43 17.00 -0.83
CA ALA A 422 3.19 15.61 -1.23
C ALA A 422 3.65 15.32 -2.67
N ILE A 423 3.51 16.28 -3.59
CA ILE A 423 4.05 16.15 -4.95
C ILE A 423 5.58 16.15 -4.91
N GLN A 424 6.19 17.07 -4.18
CA GLN A 424 7.65 17.13 -4.03
C GLN A 424 8.20 15.81 -3.48
N ARG A 425 7.54 15.24 -2.47
CA ARG A 425 7.86 13.91 -1.95
C ARG A 425 7.84 12.84 -3.04
N ILE A 426 6.78 12.79 -3.84
CA ILE A 426 6.67 11.78 -4.91
C ILE A 426 7.73 12.01 -5.98
N VAL A 427 8.05 13.25 -6.32
CA VAL A 427 9.10 13.56 -7.32
C VAL A 427 10.46 13.05 -6.87
N GLU A 428 10.80 13.22 -5.60
CA GLU A 428 12.11 12.85 -5.05
C GLU A 428 12.20 11.36 -4.69
N GLU A 429 11.20 10.81 -4.01
CA GLU A 429 11.19 9.42 -3.56
C GLU A 429 10.72 8.44 -4.64
N LYS A 430 9.97 8.94 -5.64
CA LYS A 430 9.33 8.16 -6.72
C LYS A 430 8.37 7.09 -6.21
N ARG A 431 7.95 7.18 -4.94
CA ARG A 431 6.96 6.32 -4.30
C ARG A 431 6.29 7.04 -3.15
N ALA A 432 5.04 6.70 -2.86
CA ALA A 432 4.34 7.21 -1.68
C ALA A 432 3.08 6.40 -1.35
N LEU A 433 2.69 6.43 -0.08
CA LEU A 433 1.32 6.15 0.34
C LEU A 433 0.67 7.48 0.79
N LEU A 434 -0.20 8.03 -0.05
CA LEU A 434 -1.02 9.20 0.25
C LEU A 434 -2.21 8.80 1.13
N ALA A 435 -1.98 8.75 2.44
CA ALA A 435 -2.97 8.51 3.48
C ALA A 435 -3.71 9.81 3.84
N HIS A 436 -4.36 10.40 2.84
CA HIS A 436 -5.04 11.69 3.01
C HIS A 436 -6.56 11.51 3.06
N GLU A 437 -7.22 12.28 3.91
CA GLU A 437 -8.68 12.24 4.04
C GLU A 437 -9.45 12.52 2.74
N VAL A 438 -10.71 12.09 2.68
CA VAL A 438 -11.61 12.40 1.57
C VAL A 438 -11.78 13.91 1.46
N GLY A 439 -11.64 14.45 0.24
CA GLY A 439 -11.71 15.90 0.01
C GLY A 439 -10.38 16.66 0.15
N SER A 440 -9.29 16.01 0.57
CA SER A 440 -7.95 16.65 0.64
C SER A 440 -7.34 17.03 -0.72
N GLY A 441 -7.92 16.56 -1.83
CA GLY A 441 -7.42 16.77 -3.18
C GLY A 441 -6.39 15.74 -3.67
N LYS A 442 -6.45 14.49 -3.18
CA LYS A 442 -5.59 13.35 -3.60
C LYS A 442 -5.43 13.22 -5.12
N THR A 443 -6.52 13.35 -5.89
CA THR A 443 -6.49 13.26 -7.35
C THR A 443 -5.55 14.29 -7.96
N LEU A 444 -5.66 15.55 -7.54
CA LEU A 444 -4.82 16.62 -8.05
C LEU A 444 -3.35 16.41 -7.64
N THR A 445 -3.09 15.90 -6.44
CA THR A 445 -1.75 15.52 -5.98
C THR A 445 -1.13 14.42 -6.84
N MET A 446 -1.84 13.32 -7.09
CA MET A 446 -1.35 12.24 -7.95
C MET A 446 -1.07 12.71 -9.38
N LEU A 447 -1.99 13.47 -9.97
CA LEU A 447 -1.83 14.01 -11.32
C LEU A 447 -0.68 15.00 -11.43
N GLY A 448 -0.56 15.90 -10.46
CA GLY A 448 0.54 16.86 -10.39
C GLY A 448 1.89 16.16 -10.34
N ALA A 449 2.03 15.15 -9.47
CA ALA A 449 3.24 14.37 -9.36
C ALA A 449 3.56 13.57 -10.63
N GLY A 450 2.59 12.87 -11.20
CA GLY A 450 2.81 12.07 -12.40
C GLY A 450 3.17 12.94 -13.63
N PHE A 451 2.53 14.10 -13.79
CA PHE A 451 2.89 15.02 -14.87
C PHE A 451 4.23 15.70 -14.65
N LYS A 452 4.58 16.07 -13.41
CA LYS A 452 5.92 16.60 -13.11
C LYS A 452 7.00 15.56 -13.39
N LEU A 453 6.83 14.32 -12.92
CA LEU A 453 7.77 13.23 -13.21
C LEU A 453 7.93 12.98 -14.72
N LYS A 454 6.86 13.11 -15.50
CA LYS A 454 6.91 12.99 -16.96
C LYS A 454 7.59 14.17 -17.65
N GLU A 455 7.30 15.39 -17.20
CA GLU A 455 7.99 16.62 -17.65
C GLU A 455 9.50 16.51 -17.46
N LEU A 456 9.93 15.92 -16.34
CA LEU A 456 11.34 15.68 -16.00
C LEU A 456 11.97 14.49 -16.73
N GLY A 457 11.21 13.76 -17.55
CA GLY A 457 11.70 12.56 -18.25
C GLY A 457 12.01 11.37 -17.33
N MET A 458 11.55 11.40 -16.08
CA MET A 458 11.73 10.30 -15.12
C MET A 458 10.70 9.19 -15.32
N VAL A 459 9.55 9.52 -15.93
CA VAL A 459 8.43 8.62 -16.20
C VAL A 459 7.94 8.84 -17.62
N HIS A 460 7.68 7.76 -18.35
CA HIS A 460 7.29 7.79 -19.75
C HIS A 460 5.82 7.42 -19.94
N LYS A 461 5.34 6.39 -19.24
CA LYS A 461 3.96 5.87 -19.36
C LYS A 461 3.34 5.61 -17.98
N PRO A 462 2.87 6.67 -17.30
CA PRO A 462 2.18 6.51 -16.03
C PRO A 462 0.79 5.92 -16.23
N LEU A 463 0.44 4.92 -15.40
CA LEU A 463 -0.87 4.28 -15.36
C LEU A 463 -1.60 4.64 -14.06
N TYR A 464 -2.81 5.13 -14.18
CA TYR A 464 -3.72 5.48 -13.09
C TYR A 464 -4.81 4.43 -12.98
N VAL A 465 -4.77 3.62 -11.93
CA VAL A 465 -5.80 2.63 -11.59
C VAL A 465 -6.80 3.27 -10.65
N VAL A 466 -8.06 3.32 -11.07
CA VAL A 466 -9.15 3.96 -10.31
C VAL A 466 -10.35 3.02 -10.20
N PRO A 467 -11.28 3.23 -9.26
CA PRO A 467 -12.53 2.48 -9.23
C PRO A 467 -13.23 2.51 -10.60
N SER A 468 -13.67 1.35 -11.10
CA SER A 468 -14.24 1.23 -12.46
C SER A 468 -15.46 2.14 -12.72
N SER A 469 -16.14 2.61 -11.67
CA SER A 469 -17.24 3.58 -11.75
C SER A 469 -16.77 5.02 -11.97
N LEU A 470 -15.51 5.34 -11.63
CA LEU A 470 -14.95 6.68 -11.63
C LEU A 470 -14.02 6.96 -12.83
N SER A 471 -13.65 5.98 -13.65
CA SER A 471 -12.66 6.17 -14.72
C SER A 471 -12.99 7.30 -15.69
N ALA A 472 -14.27 7.46 -16.06
CA ALA A 472 -14.72 8.55 -16.92
C ALA A 472 -14.64 9.92 -16.22
N GLN A 473 -15.05 9.99 -14.94
CA GLN A 473 -14.96 11.21 -14.14
C GLN A 473 -13.51 11.63 -13.93
N PHE A 474 -12.64 10.68 -13.59
CA PHE A 474 -11.20 10.92 -13.43
C PHE A 474 -10.59 11.49 -14.71
N GLY A 475 -10.97 10.96 -15.87
CA GLY A 475 -10.58 11.51 -17.18
C GLY A 475 -11.02 12.96 -17.41
N GLN A 476 -12.23 13.31 -16.98
CA GLN A 476 -12.72 14.70 -17.05
C GLN A 476 -11.96 15.62 -16.09
N GLU A 477 -11.67 15.15 -14.87
CA GLU A 477 -10.89 15.90 -13.88
C GLU A 477 -9.49 16.21 -14.40
N ILE A 478 -8.82 15.25 -15.06
CA ILE A 478 -7.54 15.52 -15.72
C ILE A 478 -7.67 16.64 -16.74
N MET A 479 -8.71 16.62 -17.58
CA MET A 479 -8.89 17.65 -18.62
C MET A 479 -9.26 19.02 -18.05
N LYS A 480 -9.87 19.07 -16.86
CA LYS A 480 -10.12 20.31 -16.13
C LYS A 480 -8.84 20.90 -15.53
N PHE A 481 -8.00 20.06 -14.95
CA PHE A 481 -6.76 20.49 -14.29
C PHE A 481 -5.61 20.70 -15.29
N PHE A 482 -5.52 19.87 -16.31
CA PHE A 482 -4.42 19.79 -17.27
C PHE A 482 -4.95 19.67 -18.71
N PRO A 483 -5.62 20.70 -19.24
CA PRO A 483 -6.30 20.65 -20.55
C PRO A 483 -5.36 20.44 -21.76
N THR A 484 -4.05 20.66 -21.59
CA THR A 484 -3.05 20.48 -22.64
C THR A 484 -2.52 19.04 -22.76
N LYS A 485 -2.77 18.17 -21.77
CA LYS A 485 -2.19 16.83 -21.71
C LYS A 485 -2.99 15.82 -22.53
N LYS A 486 -2.30 14.85 -23.14
CA LYS A 486 -2.87 13.72 -23.89
C LYS A 486 -3.22 12.59 -22.92
N VAL A 487 -4.50 12.30 -22.74
CA VAL A 487 -4.94 11.25 -21.80
C VAL A 487 -5.68 10.16 -22.53
N PHE A 488 -5.36 8.91 -22.19
CA PHE A 488 -6.10 7.75 -22.66
C PHE A 488 -6.96 7.17 -21.53
N VAL A 489 -8.28 7.29 -21.66
CA VAL A 489 -9.24 6.76 -20.67
C VAL A 489 -9.88 5.49 -21.21
N THR A 490 -9.71 4.40 -20.47
CA THR A 490 -10.25 3.11 -20.92
C THR A 490 -11.75 2.98 -20.67
N THR A 491 -12.41 2.24 -21.56
CA THR A 491 -13.83 1.91 -21.46
C THR A 491 -14.05 0.40 -21.36
N LYS A 492 -15.25 -0.02 -20.97
CA LYS A 492 -15.62 -1.45 -20.97
C LYS A 492 -15.57 -2.08 -22.38
N LYS A 493 -15.70 -1.28 -23.45
CA LYS A 493 -15.69 -1.77 -24.85
C LYS A 493 -14.29 -2.22 -25.28
N ASP A 494 -13.24 -1.63 -24.71
CA ASP A 494 -11.84 -1.90 -25.06
C ASP A 494 -11.39 -3.30 -24.66
N PHE A 495 -12.02 -3.86 -23.62
CA PHE A 495 -11.68 -5.18 -23.06
C PHE A 495 -12.51 -6.32 -23.65
N VAL A 496 -13.36 -6.05 -24.65
CA VAL A 496 -14.04 -7.09 -25.43
C VAL A 496 -13.01 -7.82 -26.28
N LYS A 497 -13.13 -9.15 -26.40
CA LYS A 497 -12.12 -10.02 -27.05
C LYS A 497 -11.70 -9.54 -28.45
N SER A 498 -12.62 -8.99 -29.24
CA SER A 498 -12.34 -8.45 -30.58
C SER A 498 -11.54 -7.14 -30.59
N ARG A 499 -11.61 -6.34 -29.51
CA ARG A 499 -10.98 -5.02 -29.42
C ARG A 499 -9.74 -4.98 -28.53
N ARG A 500 -9.52 -6.01 -27.71
CA ARG A 500 -8.37 -6.08 -26.79
C ARG A 500 -7.03 -5.87 -27.50
N LYS A 501 -6.85 -6.41 -28.71
CA LYS A 501 -5.62 -6.20 -29.51
C LYS A 501 -5.40 -4.74 -29.87
N GLN A 502 -6.45 -4.06 -30.31
CA GLN A 502 -6.42 -2.65 -30.66
C GLN A 502 -6.17 -1.78 -29.42
N PHE A 503 -6.83 -2.09 -28.31
CA PHE A 503 -6.62 -1.41 -27.03
C PHE A 503 -5.15 -1.42 -26.61
N VAL A 504 -4.52 -2.59 -26.60
CA VAL A 504 -3.13 -2.70 -26.18
C VAL A 504 -2.18 -2.06 -27.19
N SER A 505 -2.41 -2.26 -28.49
CA SER A 505 -1.61 -1.60 -29.53
C SER A 505 -1.62 -0.09 -29.34
N ARG A 506 -2.76 0.51 -28.97
CA ARG A 506 -2.85 1.96 -28.70
C ARG A 506 -2.01 2.38 -27.50
N ILE A 507 -1.98 1.60 -26.41
CA ILE A 507 -1.11 1.90 -25.26
C ILE A 507 0.36 1.81 -25.65
N ILE A 508 0.73 0.82 -26.46
CA ILE A 508 2.12 0.62 -26.86
C ILE A 508 2.59 1.74 -27.80
N THR A 509 1.81 2.07 -28.82
CA THR A 509 2.18 3.04 -29.86
C THR A 509 1.83 4.49 -29.52
N GLY A 510 0.94 4.70 -28.57
CA GLY A 510 0.48 6.02 -28.17
C GLY A 510 1.44 6.70 -27.19
N ASP A 511 1.80 7.95 -27.50
CA ASP A 511 2.45 8.85 -26.56
C ASP A 511 1.37 9.58 -25.75
N TYR A 512 0.97 8.97 -24.63
CA TYR A 512 0.00 9.52 -23.69
C TYR A 512 0.71 10.04 -22.44
N ASP A 513 0.31 11.22 -21.97
CA ASP A 513 0.76 11.80 -20.70
C ASP A 513 0.19 11.06 -19.49
N ALA A 514 -1.01 10.47 -19.62
CA ALA A 514 -1.62 9.63 -18.60
C ALA A 514 -2.53 8.55 -19.23
N ILE A 515 -2.48 7.35 -18.67
CA ILE A 515 -3.41 6.26 -19.01
C ILE A 515 -4.29 5.99 -17.79
N VAL A 516 -5.62 6.04 -17.96
CA VAL A 516 -6.58 5.83 -16.87
C VAL A 516 -7.34 4.52 -17.09
N ILE A 517 -7.18 3.59 -16.15
CA ILE A 517 -7.80 2.27 -16.20
C ILE A 517 -8.68 2.02 -14.98
N GLY A 518 -9.86 1.43 -15.21
CA GLY A 518 -10.69 0.94 -14.11
C GLY A 518 -10.10 -0.34 -13.51
N ASP A 519 -10.18 -0.49 -12.19
CA ASP A 519 -9.64 -1.63 -11.45
C ASP A 519 -10.08 -3.01 -11.98
N SER A 520 -11.34 -3.17 -12.40
CA SER A 520 -11.86 -4.41 -12.99
C SER A 520 -11.34 -4.69 -14.40
N GLN A 521 -10.90 -3.65 -15.11
CA GLN A 521 -10.23 -3.77 -16.40
C GLN A 521 -8.75 -4.07 -16.21
N PHE A 522 -8.11 -3.45 -15.23
CA PHE A 522 -6.73 -3.70 -14.84
C PHE A 522 -6.51 -5.18 -14.50
N GLU A 523 -7.39 -5.80 -13.73
CA GLU A 523 -7.36 -7.24 -13.40
C GLU A 523 -7.41 -8.16 -14.65
N LYS A 524 -7.92 -7.67 -15.79
CA LYS A 524 -8.03 -8.47 -17.03
C LYS A 524 -6.73 -8.51 -17.85
N ILE A 525 -5.73 -7.73 -17.45
CA ILE A 525 -4.40 -7.69 -18.05
C ILE A 525 -3.50 -8.52 -17.13
N PRO A 526 -3.22 -9.80 -17.46
CA PRO A 526 -2.37 -10.63 -16.61
C PRO A 526 -0.89 -10.22 -16.76
N VAL A 527 -0.09 -10.51 -15.74
CA VAL A 527 1.38 -10.62 -15.89
C VAL A 527 1.73 -11.89 -16.67
N SER A 528 2.97 -11.99 -17.13
CA SER A 528 3.43 -13.15 -17.91
C SER A 528 3.22 -14.47 -17.17
N LYS A 529 3.05 -15.56 -17.93
CA LYS A 529 2.90 -16.90 -17.34
C LYS A 529 4.09 -17.27 -16.46
N GLU A 530 5.30 -16.91 -16.89
CA GLU A 530 6.54 -17.12 -16.15
C GLU A 530 6.50 -16.42 -14.78
N ARG A 531 6.12 -15.14 -14.75
CA ARG A 531 5.98 -14.39 -13.49
C ARG A 531 4.90 -14.96 -12.57
N GLN A 532 3.77 -15.41 -13.12
CA GLN A 532 2.74 -16.10 -12.32
C GLN A 532 3.29 -17.40 -11.71
N MET A 533 4.11 -18.15 -12.46
CA MET A 533 4.73 -19.38 -11.97
C MET A 533 5.76 -19.09 -10.88
N ASN A 534 6.69 -18.15 -11.11
CA ASN A 534 7.69 -17.75 -10.13
C ASN A 534 7.04 -17.27 -8.82
N TYR A 535 6.01 -16.43 -8.91
CA TYR A 535 5.25 -15.98 -7.74
C TYR A 535 4.65 -17.16 -6.93
N ILE A 536 4.08 -18.16 -7.62
CA ILE A 536 3.53 -19.34 -6.94
C ILE A 536 4.65 -20.21 -6.35
N GLU A 537 5.77 -20.37 -7.05
CA GLU A 537 6.92 -21.13 -6.58
C GLU A 537 7.56 -20.49 -5.33
N ASP A 538 7.73 -19.16 -5.31
CA ASP A 538 8.22 -18.43 -4.13
C ASP A 538 7.30 -18.66 -2.93
N LYS A 539 5.99 -18.55 -3.12
CA LYS A 539 5.00 -18.81 -2.06
C LYS A 539 4.97 -20.27 -1.62
N LEU A 540 5.19 -21.21 -2.54
CA LEU A 540 5.32 -22.64 -2.22
C LEU A 540 6.56 -22.91 -1.39
N ASN A 541 7.69 -22.27 -1.71
CA ASN A 541 8.91 -22.39 -0.93
C ASN A 541 8.68 -21.87 0.49
N GLU A 542 8.17 -20.64 0.66
CA GLU A 542 7.82 -20.07 1.98
C GLU A 542 6.90 -21.02 2.79
N LEU A 543 5.87 -21.60 2.17
CA LEU A 543 4.94 -22.51 2.86
C LEU A 543 5.53 -23.89 3.19
N ARG A 544 6.36 -24.45 2.31
CA ARG A 544 7.05 -25.74 2.54
C ARG A 544 8.04 -25.64 3.67
N GLU A 545 8.69 -24.49 3.79
CA GLU A 545 9.58 -24.15 4.88
C GLU A 545 8.83 -24.12 6.20
N ILE A 546 7.70 -23.38 6.28
CA ILE A 546 6.84 -23.38 7.47
C ILE A 546 6.33 -24.78 7.82
N LYS A 547 5.93 -25.57 6.82
CA LYS A 547 5.42 -26.94 7.02
C LYS A 547 6.47 -27.84 7.66
N THR A 548 7.71 -27.80 7.17
CA THR A 548 8.79 -28.71 7.59
C THR A 548 9.19 -28.48 9.05
N HIS A 549 9.09 -27.24 9.52
CA HIS A 549 9.59 -26.83 10.83
C HIS A 549 8.49 -26.59 11.87
N SER A 550 7.23 -26.47 11.46
CA SER A 550 6.11 -26.33 12.40
C SER A 550 5.74 -27.67 13.05
N GLU A 551 5.90 -27.74 14.36
CA GLU A 551 5.37 -28.84 15.19
C GLU A 551 3.85 -28.74 15.48
N ASN A 552 3.23 -27.63 15.10
CA ASN A 552 1.80 -27.38 15.29
C ASN A 552 0.99 -28.06 14.18
N LYS A 553 0.27 -29.13 14.53
CA LYS A 553 -0.60 -29.90 13.60
C LYS A 553 -1.61 -29.02 12.84
N TYR A 554 -2.07 -27.93 13.45
CA TYR A 554 -3.00 -27.01 12.79
C TYR A 554 -2.30 -26.19 11.71
N THR A 555 -1.19 -25.54 12.05
CA THR A 555 -0.37 -24.76 11.10
C THR A 555 0.14 -25.65 9.96
N VAL A 556 0.58 -26.88 10.26
CA VAL A 556 0.97 -27.87 9.24
C VAL A 556 -0.19 -28.19 8.30
N LYS A 557 -1.38 -28.46 8.85
CA LYS A 557 -2.57 -28.78 8.04
C LYS A 557 -3.01 -27.58 7.17
N GLU A 558 -2.94 -26.37 7.69
CA GLU A 558 -3.23 -25.16 6.90
C GLU A 558 -2.19 -24.93 5.80
N ALA A 559 -0.90 -25.10 6.11
CA ALA A 559 0.17 -25.04 5.13
C ALA A 559 -0.01 -26.12 4.04
N GLU A 560 -0.37 -27.35 4.40
CA GLU A 560 -0.67 -28.43 3.45
C GLU A 560 -1.84 -28.09 2.51
N GLN A 561 -2.90 -27.51 3.05
CA GLN A 561 -4.04 -27.07 2.23
C GLN A 561 -3.63 -25.96 1.26
N SER A 562 -2.85 -24.98 1.73
CA SER A 562 -2.34 -23.90 0.88
C SER A 562 -1.38 -24.41 -0.19
N ILE A 563 -0.44 -25.30 0.17
CA ILE A 563 0.50 -25.95 -0.75
C ILE A 563 -0.26 -26.72 -1.82
N SER A 564 -1.20 -27.58 -1.44
CA SER A 564 -2.00 -28.35 -2.41
C SER A 564 -2.81 -27.44 -3.34
N GLY A 565 -3.34 -26.33 -2.82
CA GLY A 565 -4.04 -25.32 -3.62
C GLY A 565 -3.12 -24.65 -4.64
N LEU A 566 -1.93 -24.21 -4.22
CA LEU A 566 -0.94 -23.56 -5.08
C LEU A 566 -0.33 -24.54 -6.10
N GLU A 567 -0.01 -25.78 -5.71
CA GLU A 567 0.48 -26.83 -6.62
C GLU A 567 -0.55 -27.12 -7.71
N LYS A 568 -1.84 -27.19 -7.35
CA LYS A 568 -2.91 -27.33 -8.35
C LYS A 568 -2.98 -26.13 -9.29
N GLN A 569 -2.83 -24.91 -8.78
CA GLN A 569 -2.79 -23.70 -9.61
C GLN A 569 -1.57 -23.69 -10.54
N LEU A 570 -0.41 -24.12 -10.06
CA LEU A 570 0.82 -24.26 -10.84
C LEU A 570 0.65 -25.30 -11.96
N GLU A 571 0.10 -26.47 -11.64
CA GLU A 571 -0.21 -27.50 -12.65
C GLU A 571 -1.20 -26.99 -13.70
N GLU A 572 -2.27 -26.29 -13.28
CA GLU A 572 -3.24 -25.68 -14.21
C GLU A 572 -2.55 -24.67 -15.13
N LEU A 573 -1.69 -23.79 -14.59
CA LEU A 573 -0.92 -22.84 -15.38
C LEU A 573 0.01 -23.53 -16.37
N GLN A 574 0.73 -24.57 -15.95
CA GLN A 574 1.64 -25.34 -16.82
C GLN A 574 0.89 -26.01 -17.98
N ARG A 575 -0.25 -26.66 -17.70
CA ARG A 575 -1.06 -27.38 -18.71
C ARG A 575 -1.69 -26.48 -19.75
N PHE A 576 -2.15 -25.30 -19.36
CA PHE A 576 -2.81 -24.38 -20.28
C PHE A 576 -1.80 -23.38 -20.85
N ASN A 577 -1.44 -23.55 -22.12
CA ASN A 577 -0.82 -22.46 -22.87
C ASN A 577 -1.92 -21.49 -23.30
N ARG A 578 -2.32 -20.60 -22.39
CA ARG A 578 -3.09 -19.43 -22.78
C ARG A 578 -2.09 -18.50 -23.44
N ASP A 579 -2.10 -18.41 -24.78
CA ASP A 579 -1.53 -17.27 -25.47
C ASP A 579 -2.26 -16.01 -24.96
N SER A 580 -1.76 -15.40 -23.88
CA SER A 580 -2.02 -14.01 -23.59
C SER A 580 -1.32 -13.23 -24.69
N PHE A 581 -2.10 -12.76 -25.67
CA PHE A 581 -1.55 -12.04 -26.82
C PHE A 581 -0.61 -10.90 -26.39
N ILE A 582 -0.87 -10.26 -25.23
CA ILE A 582 0.00 -9.25 -24.60
C ILE A 582 -0.19 -9.29 -23.07
N ASP A 583 0.93 -9.38 -22.35
CA ASP A 583 1.04 -9.34 -20.88
C ASP A 583 1.29 -7.91 -20.36
N PHE A 584 1.19 -7.70 -19.05
CA PHE A 584 1.33 -6.38 -18.41
C PHE A 584 2.67 -5.71 -18.71
N GLU A 585 3.76 -6.48 -18.69
CA GLU A 585 5.14 -5.99 -18.89
C GLU A 585 5.33 -5.39 -20.29
N ASN A 586 4.64 -5.97 -21.27
CA ASN A 586 4.70 -5.54 -22.67
C ASN A 586 3.98 -4.21 -22.93
N LEU A 587 3.25 -3.66 -21.95
CA LEU A 587 2.60 -2.35 -22.09
C LEU A 587 3.62 -1.20 -21.99
N GLY A 588 4.79 -1.45 -21.38
CA GLY A 588 5.81 -0.44 -21.10
C GLY A 588 5.38 0.57 -20.05
N ILE A 589 4.53 0.17 -19.10
CA ILE A 589 4.15 0.99 -17.95
C ILE A 589 5.32 1.02 -16.98
N ASP A 590 5.80 2.21 -16.66
CA ASP A 590 6.96 2.42 -15.78
C ASP A 590 6.60 3.12 -14.46
N PHE A 591 5.34 3.54 -14.27
CA PHE A 591 4.88 4.14 -13.02
C PHE A 591 3.40 3.86 -12.77
N LEU A 592 3.06 3.49 -11.52
CA LEU A 592 1.70 3.12 -11.14
C LEU A 592 1.15 4.05 -10.06
N PHE A 593 0.04 4.72 -10.36
CA PHE A 593 -0.81 5.41 -9.39
C PHE A 593 -2.06 4.59 -9.14
N VAL A 594 -2.41 4.34 -7.88
CA VAL A 594 -3.60 3.59 -7.49
C VAL A 594 -4.46 4.43 -6.56
N ASP A 595 -5.64 4.81 -7.03
CA ASP A 595 -6.66 5.47 -6.24
C ASP A 595 -7.52 4.44 -5.49
N GLU A 596 -8.05 4.85 -4.34
CA GLU A 596 -8.76 3.97 -3.40
C GLU A 596 -8.03 2.65 -3.12
N ALA A 597 -6.73 2.77 -2.82
CA ALA A 597 -5.83 1.65 -2.59
C ALA A 597 -6.31 0.70 -1.47
N HIS A 598 -7.17 1.17 -0.57
CA HIS A 598 -7.79 0.35 0.47
C HIS A 598 -8.60 -0.85 -0.07
N HIS A 599 -8.96 -0.86 -1.36
CA HIS A 599 -9.55 -2.03 -2.02
C HIS A 599 -8.57 -3.21 -2.19
N PHE A 600 -7.26 -2.96 -2.10
CA PHE A 600 -6.19 -3.94 -2.35
C PHE A 600 -5.48 -4.45 -1.09
N LYS A 601 -6.01 -4.17 0.12
CA LYS A 601 -5.38 -4.53 1.42
C LYS A 601 -5.54 -5.98 1.91
N ASN A 602 -6.35 -6.79 1.22
CA ASN A 602 -6.71 -8.17 1.61
C ASN A 602 -5.81 -9.23 0.95
N ILE A 603 -4.58 -9.36 1.47
CA ILE A 603 -3.69 -10.49 1.18
C ILE A 603 -3.50 -11.25 2.50
N ARG A 604 -3.76 -12.56 2.50
CA ARG A 604 -3.46 -13.40 3.67
C ARG A 604 -1.94 -13.45 3.83
N PRO A 605 -1.37 -12.95 4.94
CA PRO A 605 0.05 -13.12 5.20
C PRO A 605 0.36 -14.59 5.41
N ILE A 606 1.53 -15.02 4.95
CA ILE A 606 2.08 -16.33 5.29
C ILE A 606 2.61 -16.22 6.72
N THR A 607 2.08 -17.05 7.63
CA THR A 607 2.31 -16.94 9.08
C THR A 607 2.23 -18.29 9.78
N GLY A 608 3.11 -18.50 10.77
CA GLY A 608 3.09 -19.65 11.68
C GLY A 608 2.17 -19.47 12.90
N LEU A 609 1.65 -18.26 13.13
CA LEU A 609 0.87 -17.88 14.32
C LEU A 609 -0.49 -18.60 14.44
N GLY A 610 -0.94 -19.21 13.34
CA GLY A 610 -2.22 -19.90 13.21
C GLY A 610 -3.40 -18.93 13.08
N ASN A 611 -4.60 -19.40 13.42
CA ASN A 611 -5.82 -18.60 13.26
C ASN A 611 -5.96 -17.56 14.40
N VAL A 612 -5.44 -16.36 14.17
CA VAL A 612 -5.54 -15.22 15.07
C VAL A 612 -6.63 -14.27 14.59
N ALA A 613 -7.58 -13.95 15.47
CA ALA A 613 -8.60 -12.96 15.20
C ALA A 613 -7.96 -11.57 15.02
N GLY A 614 -8.29 -10.89 13.92
CA GLY A 614 -7.66 -9.63 13.52
C GLY A 614 -6.52 -9.78 12.53
N ILE A 615 -6.26 -11.00 12.02
CA ILE A 615 -5.38 -11.26 10.87
C ILE A 615 -6.25 -11.74 9.70
N THR A 616 -5.99 -11.22 8.50
CA THR A 616 -6.78 -11.58 7.31
C THR A 616 -6.54 -13.04 6.91
N ASN A 617 -7.61 -13.84 6.90
CA ASN A 617 -7.56 -15.27 6.54
C ASN A 617 -7.89 -15.57 5.07
N THR A 618 -8.23 -14.54 4.28
CA THR A 618 -8.65 -14.67 2.89
C THR A 618 -7.78 -13.84 1.98
N THR A 619 -7.40 -14.42 0.84
CA THR A 619 -6.67 -13.69 -0.21
C THR A 619 -7.60 -13.40 -1.37
N SER A 620 -7.72 -12.12 -1.73
CA SER A 620 -8.45 -11.69 -2.92
C SER A 620 -7.60 -11.90 -4.17
N LYS A 621 -8.16 -12.51 -5.23
CA LYS A 621 -7.47 -12.68 -6.52
C LYS A 621 -7.00 -11.35 -7.12
N LYS A 622 -7.81 -10.30 -6.98
CA LYS A 622 -7.50 -8.93 -7.40
C LYS A 622 -6.24 -8.39 -6.70
N ASN A 623 -6.00 -8.78 -5.46
CA ASN A 623 -4.90 -8.23 -4.66
C ASN A 623 -3.59 -8.98 -4.98
N VAL A 624 -3.67 -10.29 -5.25
CA VAL A 624 -2.55 -11.05 -5.82
C VAL A 624 -2.16 -10.51 -7.20
N ASP A 625 -3.15 -10.21 -8.05
CA ASP A 625 -2.90 -9.57 -9.35
C ASP A 625 -2.21 -8.20 -9.20
N MET A 626 -2.66 -7.38 -8.24
CA MET A 626 -2.01 -6.11 -7.90
C MET A 626 -0.58 -6.31 -7.38
N GLU A 627 -0.37 -7.27 -6.47
CA GLU A 627 0.95 -7.59 -5.90
C GLU A 627 1.95 -7.99 -6.98
N MET A 628 1.59 -8.90 -7.88
CA MET A 628 2.47 -9.31 -8.99
C MET A 628 2.87 -8.13 -9.88
N LYS A 629 1.95 -7.21 -10.19
CA LYS A 629 2.24 -6.04 -11.05
C LYS A 629 3.06 -4.98 -10.34
N VAL A 630 2.77 -4.74 -9.06
CA VAL A 630 3.58 -3.84 -8.22
C VAL A 630 5.02 -4.35 -8.14
N ARG A 631 5.20 -5.65 -7.89
CA ARG A 631 6.53 -6.27 -7.84
C ARG A 631 7.28 -6.17 -9.15
N GLN A 632 6.60 -6.39 -10.28
CA GLN A 632 7.23 -6.26 -11.59
C GLN A 632 7.80 -4.85 -11.82
N ILE A 633 7.05 -3.79 -11.52
CA ILE A 633 7.54 -2.41 -11.64
C ILE A 633 8.70 -2.16 -10.67
N GLN A 634 8.56 -2.63 -9.43
CA GLN A 634 9.57 -2.42 -8.38
C GLN A 634 10.91 -3.10 -8.67
N GLU A 635 10.91 -4.29 -9.28
CA GLU A 635 12.12 -5.00 -9.69
C GLU A 635 12.95 -4.21 -10.71
N GLU A 636 12.28 -3.45 -11.58
CA GLU A 636 12.92 -2.64 -12.64
C GLU A 636 13.33 -1.24 -12.13
N HIS A 637 12.86 -0.85 -10.94
CA HIS A 637 12.97 0.53 -10.43
C HIS A 637 13.38 0.60 -8.95
N ASP A 638 14.15 -0.36 -8.44
CA ASP A 638 14.72 -0.34 -7.08
C ASP A 638 13.66 -0.08 -5.99
N PHE A 639 12.57 -0.85 -6.03
CA PHE A 639 11.44 -0.76 -5.09
C PHE A 639 10.64 0.57 -5.12
N LYS A 640 10.79 1.37 -6.19
CA LYS A 640 10.07 2.63 -6.41
C LYS A 640 8.98 2.51 -7.48
N ASN A 641 8.49 3.66 -7.93
CA ASN A 641 7.53 3.88 -9.00
C ASN A 641 6.08 3.46 -8.71
N ILE A 642 5.71 3.42 -7.42
CA ILE A 642 4.38 3.06 -6.95
C ILE A 642 3.86 4.15 -6.02
N VAL A 643 2.69 4.70 -6.34
CA VAL A 643 1.96 5.64 -5.49
C VAL A 643 0.56 5.11 -5.20
N PHE A 644 0.27 4.86 -3.94
CA PHE A 644 -1.07 4.47 -3.49
C PHE A 644 -1.74 5.66 -2.81
N ALA A 645 -3.03 5.86 -3.07
CA ALA A 645 -3.82 6.92 -2.45
C ALA A 645 -5.08 6.35 -1.80
N THR A 646 -5.36 6.74 -0.56
CA THR A 646 -6.53 6.29 0.18
C THR A 646 -6.85 7.21 1.35
N GLY A 647 -8.14 7.45 1.61
CA GLY A 647 -8.59 8.11 2.85
C GLY A 647 -8.68 7.18 4.05
N THR A 648 -8.56 5.88 3.85
CA THR A 648 -8.64 4.86 4.91
C THR A 648 -7.44 3.90 4.79
N PRO A 649 -6.22 4.36 5.16
CA PRO A 649 -5.01 3.54 5.01
C PRO A 649 -5.05 2.24 5.82
N VAL A 650 -5.71 2.28 6.98
CA VAL A 650 -5.96 1.13 7.85
C VAL A 650 -7.42 1.17 8.26
N SER A 651 -8.12 0.05 8.23
CA SER A 651 -9.54 0.01 8.62
C SER A 651 -9.83 -0.91 9.80
N ASN A 652 -9.37 -2.17 9.78
CA ASN A 652 -9.87 -3.17 10.73
C ASN A 652 -8.86 -4.26 11.13
N SER A 653 -7.70 -4.37 10.49
CA SER A 653 -6.77 -5.48 10.72
C SER A 653 -5.30 -5.04 10.64
N ILE A 654 -4.49 -5.63 11.52
CA ILE A 654 -3.04 -5.41 11.57
C ILE A 654 -2.37 -5.78 10.24
N SER A 655 -2.91 -6.80 9.56
CA SER A 655 -2.38 -7.28 8.29
C SER A 655 -2.61 -6.27 7.16
N GLU A 656 -3.60 -5.37 7.27
CA GLU A 656 -3.82 -4.33 6.26
C GLU A 656 -2.67 -3.33 6.25
N LEU A 657 -2.21 -2.89 7.43
CA LEU A 657 -1.08 -1.98 7.55
C LEU A 657 0.20 -2.63 7.00
N TYR A 658 0.48 -3.87 7.40
CA TYR A 658 1.61 -4.62 6.88
C TYR A 658 1.54 -4.81 5.36
N THR A 659 0.37 -5.18 4.82
CA THR A 659 0.18 -5.32 3.37
C THR A 659 0.46 -4.02 2.64
N MET A 660 0.00 -2.87 3.15
CA MET A 660 0.30 -1.55 2.57
C MET A 660 1.78 -1.21 2.63
N MET A 661 2.44 -1.47 3.75
CA MET A 661 3.91 -1.31 3.87
C MET A 661 4.63 -2.23 2.89
N ASN A 662 4.20 -3.47 2.75
CA ASN A 662 4.81 -4.44 1.84
C ASN A 662 4.62 -4.03 0.37
N TYR A 663 3.50 -3.40 -0.01
CA TYR A 663 3.33 -2.85 -1.35
C TYR A 663 4.33 -1.73 -1.63
N ILE A 664 4.49 -0.77 -0.73
CA ILE A 664 5.20 0.48 -1.01
C ILE A 664 6.68 0.44 -0.63
N GLN A 665 7.03 -0.28 0.45
CA GLN A 665 8.36 -0.22 1.07
C GLN A 665 8.91 -1.59 1.54
N PRO A 666 8.95 -2.62 0.67
CA PRO A 666 9.49 -3.93 1.03
C PRO A 666 10.99 -3.89 1.42
N ASP A 667 11.77 -3.02 0.79
CA ASP A 667 13.18 -2.73 1.11
C ASP A 667 13.36 -2.17 2.52
N ILE A 668 12.46 -1.28 2.95
CA ILE A 668 12.48 -0.70 4.30
C ILE A 668 12.14 -1.78 5.33
N LEU A 669 11.10 -2.58 5.09
CA LEU A 669 10.77 -3.70 5.97
C LEU A 669 11.96 -4.65 6.16
N LYS A 670 12.70 -4.95 5.08
CA LYS A 670 13.90 -5.78 5.12
C LYS A 670 15.04 -5.13 5.90
N ARG A 671 15.28 -3.82 5.72
CA ARG A 671 16.28 -3.05 6.49
C ARG A 671 16.05 -3.14 8.00
N TYR A 672 14.78 -3.07 8.42
CA TYR A 672 14.37 -3.17 9.82
C TYR A 672 14.17 -4.62 10.31
N GLN A 673 14.50 -5.63 9.48
CA GLN A 673 14.37 -7.07 9.78
C GLN A 673 12.93 -7.50 10.14
N VAL A 674 11.95 -6.89 9.48
CA VAL A 674 10.51 -7.10 9.68
C VAL A 674 9.77 -7.31 8.35
N ASP A 675 10.46 -7.83 7.34
CA ASP A 675 9.94 -8.22 6.02
C ASP A 675 9.14 -9.53 6.03
N TYR A 676 9.18 -10.26 7.15
CA TYR A 676 8.24 -11.34 7.43
C TYR A 676 7.16 -10.86 8.39
N PHE A 677 5.92 -11.26 8.13
CA PHE A 677 4.77 -10.84 8.92
C PHE A 677 4.91 -11.22 10.40
N ASP A 678 5.44 -12.41 10.71
CA ASP A 678 5.64 -12.87 12.09
C ASP A 678 6.72 -12.07 12.82
N SER A 679 7.80 -11.68 12.12
CA SER A 679 8.83 -10.78 12.66
C SER A 679 8.28 -9.39 12.93
N TRP A 680 7.45 -8.87 12.02
CA TRP A 680 6.78 -7.59 12.17
C TRP A 680 5.79 -7.59 13.35
N VAL A 681 4.99 -8.65 13.50
CA VAL A 681 4.12 -8.85 14.68
C VAL A 681 4.94 -8.99 15.96
N GLY A 682 6.09 -9.67 15.92
CA GLY A 682 6.99 -9.81 17.06
C GLY A 682 7.60 -8.48 17.54
N ALA A 683 7.80 -7.52 16.63
CA ALA A 683 8.34 -6.20 16.92
C ALA A 683 7.26 -5.20 17.40
N PHE A 684 6.09 -5.21 16.76
CA PHE A 684 5.08 -4.14 16.91
C PHE A 684 3.71 -4.63 17.38
N GLY A 685 3.53 -5.92 17.63
CA GLY A 685 2.24 -6.51 17.92
C GLY A 685 2.13 -7.28 19.24
N GLU A 686 1.01 -7.15 19.93
CA GLU A 686 0.64 -7.98 21.07
C GLU A 686 -0.52 -8.93 20.72
N ILE A 687 -0.23 -10.24 20.69
CA ILE A 687 -1.24 -11.28 20.57
C ILE A 687 -1.55 -11.82 21.96
N GLN A 688 -2.84 -11.92 22.27
CA GLN A 688 -3.32 -12.50 23.51
C GLN A 688 -4.42 -13.52 23.22
N ASN A 689 -4.43 -14.62 23.95
CA ASN A 689 -5.60 -15.48 24.03
C ASN A 689 -6.61 -14.93 25.04
N SER A 690 -7.84 -14.74 24.60
CA SER A 690 -8.95 -14.34 25.47
C SER A 690 -10.04 -15.41 25.45
N MET A 691 -10.74 -15.58 26.58
CA MET A 691 -11.94 -16.42 26.64
C MET A 691 -13.12 -15.61 26.11
N GLU A 692 -13.60 -15.95 24.91
CA GLU A 692 -14.75 -15.28 24.29
C GLU A 692 -15.99 -16.16 24.42
N LEU A 693 -17.15 -15.53 24.62
CA LEU A 693 -18.43 -16.23 24.50
C LEU A 693 -18.55 -16.75 23.05
N ALA A 694 -18.84 -18.03 22.88
CA ALA A 694 -19.10 -18.58 21.57
C ALA A 694 -20.28 -17.82 20.92
N PRO A 695 -20.38 -17.79 19.58
CA PRO A 695 -21.49 -17.15 18.88
C PRO A 695 -22.89 -17.62 19.29
N THR A 696 -22.98 -18.76 19.99
CA THR A 696 -24.21 -19.36 20.51
C THR A 696 -24.55 -18.92 21.94
N GLY A 697 -23.67 -18.18 22.62
CA GLY A 697 -23.93 -17.64 23.97
C GLY A 697 -23.62 -18.58 25.13
N ASP A 698 -23.59 -19.89 24.89
CA ASP A 698 -23.65 -20.88 25.98
C ASP A 698 -22.29 -21.36 26.51
N LYS A 699 -21.19 -21.12 25.79
CA LYS A 699 -19.85 -21.65 26.14
C LYS A 699 -18.76 -20.62 25.87
N TYR A 700 -17.78 -20.54 26.77
CA TYR A 700 -16.55 -19.78 26.52
C TYR A 700 -15.57 -20.61 25.70
N GLN A 701 -14.95 -19.98 24.71
CA GLN A 701 -13.92 -20.58 23.87
C GLN A 701 -12.67 -19.70 23.89
N PRO A 702 -11.48 -20.30 24.08
CA PRO A 702 -10.23 -19.55 23.96
C PRO A 702 -10.03 -19.16 22.50
N LYS A 703 -9.82 -17.86 22.27
CA LYS A 703 -9.56 -17.30 20.96
C LYS A 703 -8.32 -16.42 21.00
N LYS A 704 -7.36 -16.71 20.11
CA LYS A 704 -6.22 -15.85 19.86
C LYS A 704 -6.71 -14.57 19.18
N ARG A 705 -6.32 -13.42 19.71
CA ARG A 705 -6.66 -12.11 19.15
C ARG A 705 -5.45 -11.19 19.17
N PHE A 706 -5.33 -10.38 18.13
CA PHE A 706 -4.47 -9.22 18.15
C PHE A 706 -5.06 -8.16 19.09
N LYS A 707 -4.35 -7.86 20.18
CA LYS A 707 -4.83 -7.00 21.26
C LYS A 707 -4.55 -5.52 21.00
N LYS A 708 -3.29 -5.18 20.73
CA LYS A 708 -2.84 -3.80 20.47
C LYS A 708 -1.50 -3.77 19.73
N PHE A 709 -1.21 -2.61 19.15
CA PHE A 709 0.14 -2.25 18.73
C PHE A 709 0.99 -1.92 19.96
N VAL A 710 2.28 -2.25 19.87
CA VAL A 710 3.33 -1.87 20.82
C VAL A 710 4.43 -1.14 20.05
N ASN A 711 5.25 -0.33 20.73
CA ASN A 711 6.32 0.43 20.07
C ASN A 711 5.80 1.29 18.90
N LEU A 712 4.64 1.93 19.12
CA LEU A 712 3.92 2.68 18.09
C LEU A 712 4.73 3.86 17.53
N PRO A 713 5.52 4.63 18.31
CA PRO A 713 6.35 5.71 17.76
C PRO A 713 7.30 5.20 16.66
N GLU A 714 7.98 4.08 16.90
CA GLU A 714 8.93 3.49 15.96
C GLU A 714 8.21 2.90 14.74
N LEU A 715 7.09 2.20 14.95
CA LEU A 715 6.27 1.71 13.84
C LEU A 715 5.81 2.87 12.94
N MET A 716 5.33 3.96 13.55
CA MET A 716 4.86 5.12 12.80
C MET A 716 6.00 5.85 12.11
N LYS A 717 7.21 5.85 12.66
CA LYS A 717 8.41 6.40 12.03
C LYS A 717 8.76 5.62 10.76
N ILE A 718 8.80 4.29 10.84
CA ILE A 718 9.02 3.40 9.68
C ILE A 718 7.91 3.57 8.65
N TYR A 719 6.66 3.66 9.09
CA TYR A 719 5.52 3.84 8.19
C TYR A 719 5.59 5.19 7.46
N LYS A 720 5.97 6.26 8.16
CA LYS A 720 6.10 7.62 7.60
C LYS A 720 7.29 7.81 6.67
N GLU A 721 8.22 6.85 6.55
CA GLU A 721 9.29 6.92 5.55
C GLU A 721 8.73 6.98 4.12
N THR A 722 7.62 6.28 3.85
CA THR A 722 6.93 6.35 2.54
C THR A 722 5.47 6.83 2.61
N ALA A 723 4.84 6.81 3.78
CA ALA A 723 3.48 7.34 3.96
C ALA A 723 3.47 8.85 4.26
N ASP A 724 2.61 9.57 3.54
CA ASP A 724 2.22 10.95 3.85
C ASP A 724 0.79 10.95 4.40
N ILE A 725 0.63 11.43 5.64
CA ILE A 725 -0.62 11.32 6.41
C ILE A 725 -1.18 12.73 6.56
N GLN A 726 -2.41 12.92 6.09
CA GLN A 726 -3.11 14.21 6.18
C GLN A 726 -4.54 13.96 6.69
N THR A 727 -4.79 14.34 7.95
CA THR A 727 -6.12 14.24 8.57
C THR A 727 -6.88 15.55 8.47
N GLN A 728 -8.19 15.52 8.71
CA GLN A 728 -9.06 16.70 8.73
C GLN A 728 -8.50 17.80 9.63
N ASP A 729 -8.09 17.41 10.84
CA ASP A 729 -7.60 18.32 11.88
C ASP A 729 -6.28 18.99 11.48
N MET A 730 -5.45 18.32 10.66
CA MET A 730 -4.22 18.89 10.11
C MET A 730 -4.48 19.90 9.00
N LEU A 731 -5.59 19.73 8.27
CA LEU A 731 -5.90 20.48 7.06
C LEU A 731 -6.91 21.62 7.26
N ASP A 732 -7.51 21.75 8.45
CA ASP A 732 -8.57 22.71 8.78
C ASP A 732 -9.65 22.79 7.67
N LEU A 733 -10.13 21.61 7.26
CA LEU A 733 -11.09 21.52 6.16
C LEU A 733 -12.43 22.13 6.59
N PRO A 734 -13.09 22.94 5.73
CA PRO A 734 -14.39 23.55 6.03
C PRO A 734 -15.50 22.51 5.88
N VAL A 735 -15.54 21.55 6.80
CA VAL A 735 -16.58 20.53 6.89
C VAL A 735 -17.60 20.91 7.96
N PRO A 736 -18.90 20.63 7.73
CA PRO A 736 -19.92 20.87 8.75
C PRO A 736 -19.77 19.91 9.93
N GLU A 737 -20.13 20.36 11.14
CA GLU A 737 -20.20 19.49 12.32
C GLU A 737 -21.24 18.38 12.12
N ALA A 738 -20.79 17.12 12.30
CA ALA A 738 -21.66 15.96 12.19
C ALA A 738 -22.26 15.58 13.55
N HIS A 739 -23.59 15.55 13.65
CA HIS A 739 -24.31 15.01 14.81
C HIS A 739 -24.71 13.56 14.55
N ILE A 740 -24.02 12.62 15.21
CA ILE A 740 -24.32 11.19 15.16
C ILE A 740 -25.27 10.83 16.30
N ILE A 741 -26.47 10.37 15.98
CA ILE A 741 -27.47 9.91 16.96
C ILE A 741 -27.54 8.38 16.90
N PRO A 742 -26.99 7.66 17.88
CA PRO A 742 -27.18 6.21 17.96
C PRO A 742 -28.65 5.92 18.29
N ILE A 743 -29.31 5.12 17.44
CA ILE A 743 -30.68 4.68 17.67
C ILE A 743 -30.63 3.20 18.07
N GLU A 744 -30.83 2.93 19.36
CA GLU A 744 -30.98 1.57 19.85
C GLU A 744 -32.39 1.05 19.49
N SER A 745 -32.44 -0.12 18.85
CA SER A 745 -33.68 -0.81 18.52
C SER A 745 -33.73 -2.12 19.27
N GLU A 746 -34.78 -2.35 20.04
CA GLU A 746 -35.03 -3.64 20.66
C GLU A 746 -35.39 -4.70 19.61
N LEU A 747 -34.98 -5.95 19.87
CA LEU A 747 -35.40 -7.09 19.07
C LEU A 747 -36.89 -7.34 19.29
N THR A 748 -37.65 -7.45 18.20
CA THR A 748 -39.04 -7.92 18.23
C THR A 748 -39.13 -9.36 18.73
N GLU A 749 -40.28 -9.78 19.26
CA GLU A 749 -40.47 -11.17 19.73
C GLU A 749 -40.16 -12.21 18.64
N ASN A 750 -40.58 -11.94 17.39
CA ASN A 750 -40.25 -12.83 16.26
C ASN A 750 -38.75 -12.91 15.98
N GLN A 751 -38.00 -11.80 16.14
CA GLN A 751 -36.55 -11.82 15.99
C GLN A 751 -35.87 -12.56 17.15
N LYS A 752 -36.39 -12.47 18.38
CA LYS A 752 -35.90 -13.25 19.52
C LYS A 752 -36.09 -14.75 19.28
N LEU A 753 -37.30 -15.17 18.91
CA LEU A 753 -37.59 -16.57 18.57
C LEU A 753 -36.73 -17.08 17.42
N TYR A 754 -36.54 -16.26 16.37
CA TYR A 754 -35.68 -16.63 15.26
C TYR A 754 -34.20 -16.71 15.66
N LEU A 755 -33.73 -15.83 16.55
CA LEU A 755 -32.37 -15.90 17.09
C LEU A 755 -32.15 -17.16 17.93
N GLU A 756 -33.09 -17.50 18.81
CA GLU A 756 -33.06 -18.75 19.59
C GLU A 756 -33.03 -19.97 18.68
N GLU A 757 -33.83 -19.98 17.62
CA GLU A 757 -33.81 -21.02 16.60
C GLU A 757 -32.44 -21.11 15.90
N LEU A 758 -31.84 -19.97 15.53
CA LEU A 758 -30.50 -19.93 14.93
C LEU A 758 -29.41 -20.44 15.87
N VAL A 759 -29.50 -20.14 17.17
CA VAL A 759 -28.59 -20.64 18.21
C VAL A 759 -28.70 -22.16 18.31
N MET A 760 -29.91 -22.70 18.48
CA MET A 760 -30.15 -24.14 18.53
C MET A 760 -29.65 -24.85 17.26
N ARG A 761 -29.92 -24.29 16.07
CA ARG A 761 -29.46 -24.82 14.79
C ARG A 761 -27.93 -24.83 14.70
N SER A 762 -27.26 -23.76 15.15
CA SER A 762 -25.80 -23.67 15.15
C SER A 762 -25.16 -24.73 16.04
N ASP A 763 -25.75 -25.00 17.20
CA ASP A 763 -25.26 -26.04 18.12
C ASP A 763 -25.44 -27.44 17.54
N MET A 764 -26.57 -27.73 16.88
CA MET A 764 -26.79 -29.03 16.21
C MET A 764 -25.76 -29.34 15.11
N VAL A 765 -25.31 -28.33 14.36
CA VAL A 765 -24.23 -28.44 13.36
C VAL A 765 -22.88 -28.72 14.02
N LYS A 766 -22.53 -27.97 15.07
CA LYS A 766 -21.25 -28.13 15.79
C LYS A 766 -21.14 -29.45 16.55
N CYS A 767 -22.26 -29.99 17.00
CA CYS A 767 -22.32 -31.32 17.61
C CYS A 767 -22.22 -32.46 16.58
N GLY A 768 -22.27 -32.16 15.27
CA GLY A 768 -22.18 -33.18 14.21
C GLY A 768 -23.44 -34.02 14.07
N THR A 769 -24.53 -33.59 14.70
CA THR A 769 -25.86 -34.22 14.69
C THR A 769 -26.59 -34.00 13.36
N VAL A 770 -26.24 -32.96 12.61
CA VAL A 770 -26.83 -32.62 11.30
C VAL A 770 -25.74 -32.15 10.34
N ASP A 771 -25.84 -32.53 9.06
CA ASP A 771 -24.90 -32.11 8.02
C ASP A 771 -25.07 -30.61 7.72
N PRO A 772 -23.99 -29.80 7.64
CA PRO A 772 -24.05 -28.37 7.32
C PRO A 772 -24.81 -28.04 6.02
N SER A 773 -24.82 -28.97 5.05
CA SER A 773 -25.50 -28.84 3.77
C SER A 773 -27.03 -29.04 3.84
N GLN A 774 -27.55 -29.57 4.94
CA GLN A 774 -29.00 -29.76 5.16
C GLN A 774 -29.70 -28.54 5.76
N ILE A 775 -28.97 -27.45 6.05
CA ILE A 775 -29.47 -26.29 6.82
C ILE A 775 -29.39 -24.97 6.01
N THR A 776 -29.19 -25.01 4.69
CA THR A 776 -29.34 -23.80 3.85
C THR A 776 -30.82 -23.51 3.56
N CYS A 777 -31.29 -22.33 3.97
CA CYS A 777 -32.43 -21.68 3.30
C CYS A 777 -32.07 -21.27 1.87
#